data_AF-A0A2N1VLH8-F1
#
_entry.id   AF-A0A2N1VLH8-F1
#
_cell.length_a   1.000
_cell.length_b   1.000
_cell.length_c   1.000
_cell.angle_alpha   90.00
_cell.angle_beta   90.00
_cell.angle_gamma   90.00
#
_symmetry.space_group_name_H-M   'P 1'
#
loop_
_entity.id
_entity.type
_entity.pdbx_description
1 polymer ?
#
loop_
_entity_poly.entity_id
_entity_poly.type
_entity_poly.pdbx_seq_one_letter_code
_entity_poly.pdbx_strand_id
1 'polypeptide(L)'
;MNNRIAEITKGLNSEQEKGVTSMNGPVMIVAGAGSGKTRVLTHRIAYLLEHDVSPDKILALTFTNKAAKEMKERISSLVAPHLAERVWAGTFHSIFARILRQTASKIGYTSDFTIYDTDDSMGAVKRVMQNLGISNQQISHQVARNAISSAKNKMVTRKEYAQMATSIQEKQLALIYNEYENYLQLNNSMDFDDLLINLIVLLRQDREVLERYQNRFKYILVDEYQDTNRPQYIAIKLLAEAHQNICVVGDDAQSIYRWRGADIQNILHFKKDYPYSKIIRLEQNYRSTKTILAAADSIIKRNKNQIHKTLWTDNPEGEKIDLLRCNDDFDEAIKIATRVDMFSRNGYSLNDIAVLYRTNAQSMVLENALRKSNIPYIIVGGISFYKRKEIKDVLSYIRLLVNPKDDEAYYRIINEPPRGIGQTTLKHVRHFSSSKQMCLSDAFSRITEIGDLQQRAIVAIRDFEAFLNVYREKIVHEENPANVIAEYIETTGLLEMYKEMNTEESLDRWNNVLQILSDIKSFFKTNPELTIADYIQQISLMSDIDEKDLKSGSLTLMTVHSAKGLEYPIVFISGMERGLFPLQRQDMHEEEEEEERRLFYVGVTRAKERLLLTYADRRARFGDVSEQSPSNFLREINPDLINRPEYRKPATSFTAPKPKLFAKKEDTSFGNFSQIPEQDYYSQIEPVNVSFKVGDIIKHPHFGKGKIMHLNGVGKQLKAVIKFDSIGNKNLMLEYAKLEKI
;
A
#
# COMPACT_ATOMS: atom_id res chain seq x y z
N MET A 1 -23.23 -8.44 38.44
CA MET A 1 -23.28 -9.11 37.12
C MET A 1 -24.43 -8.61 36.25
N ASN A 2 -25.70 -8.80 36.61
CA ASN A 2 -26.83 -8.45 35.71
C ASN A 2 -26.88 -6.98 35.23
N ASN A 3 -26.48 -6.00 36.06
CA ASN A 3 -26.50 -4.59 35.65
C ASN A 3 -25.43 -4.25 34.58
N ARG A 4 -24.22 -4.83 34.67
CA ARG A 4 -23.17 -4.59 33.66
C ARG A 4 -23.46 -5.29 32.34
N ILE A 5 -24.05 -6.48 32.40
CA ILE A 5 -24.49 -7.19 31.19
C ILE A 5 -25.56 -6.36 30.45
N ALA A 6 -26.52 -5.79 31.18
CA ALA A 6 -27.52 -4.89 30.62
C ALA A 6 -26.91 -3.60 30.06
N GLU A 7 -25.84 -3.07 30.65
CA GLU A 7 -25.10 -1.93 30.11
C GLU A 7 -24.38 -2.27 28.80
N ILE A 8 -23.77 -3.45 28.70
CA ILE A 8 -23.09 -3.90 27.48
C ILE A 8 -24.08 -4.10 26.33
N THR A 9 -25.28 -4.62 26.58
CA THR A 9 -26.28 -4.81 25.52
C THR A 9 -27.09 -3.54 25.22
N LYS A 10 -26.95 -2.49 26.03
CA LYS A 10 -27.70 -1.23 25.88
C LYS A 10 -27.43 -0.56 24.53
N GLY A 11 -28.51 -0.22 23.82
CA GLY A 11 -28.46 0.49 22.55
C GLY A 11 -27.99 -0.35 21.36
N LEU A 12 -27.93 -1.68 21.51
CA LEU A 12 -27.85 -2.62 20.40
C LEU A 12 -29.25 -2.92 19.87
N ASN A 13 -29.39 -3.14 18.56
CA ASN A 13 -30.62 -3.72 18.02
C ASN A 13 -30.69 -5.23 18.28
N SER A 14 -31.84 -5.85 17.99
CA SER A 14 -32.07 -7.28 18.27
C SER A 14 -31.07 -8.22 17.58
N GLU A 15 -30.64 -7.93 16.35
CA GLU A 15 -29.68 -8.75 15.62
C GLU A 15 -28.24 -8.56 16.15
N GLN A 16 -27.87 -7.33 16.52
CA GLN A 16 -26.60 -7.03 17.17
C GLN A 16 -26.52 -7.72 18.54
N GLU A 17 -27.60 -7.69 19.33
CA GLU A 17 -27.68 -8.37 20.62
C GLU A 17 -27.54 -9.90 20.47
N LYS A 18 -28.20 -10.50 19.48
CA LYS A 18 -27.99 -11.93 19.14
C LYS A 18 -26.52 -12.22 18.80
N GLY A 19 -25.87 -11.31 18.07
CA GLY A 19 -24.45 -11.41 17.72
C GLY A 19 -23.52 -11.37 18.93
N VAL A 20 -23.84 -10.52 19.91
CA VAL A 20 -23.09 -10.38 21.17
C VAL A 20 -23.29 -11.57 22.10
N THR A 21 -24.54 -12.01 22.27
CA THR A 21 -24.93 -13.02 23.28
C THR A 21 -24.67 -14.47 22.86
N SER A 22 -24.44 -14.74 21.57
CA SER A 22 -24.20 -16.10 21.05
C SER A 22 -22.79 -16.62 21.35
N MET A 23 -22.42 -16.84 22.62
CA MET A 23 -21.04 -17.11 23.04
C MET A 23 -20.39 -18.36 22.42
N ASN A 24 -21.09 -19.50 22.44
CA ASN A 24 -20.53 -20.80 22.08
C ASN A 24 -20.83 -21.23 20.65
N GLY A 25 -19.92 -22.01 20.09
CA GLY A 25 -19.99 -22.55 18.74
C GLY A 25 -19.69 -21.52 17.65
N PRO A 26 -19.69 -21.97 16.38
CA PRO A 26 -19.33 -21.12 15.26
C PRO A 26 -20.45 -20.10 14.96
N VAL A 27 -20.08 -18.83 14.86
CA VAL A 27 -20.98 -17.71 14.54
C VAL A 27 -20.43 -16.97 13.33
N MET A 28 -21.30 -16.71 12.36
CA MET A 28 -21.02 -15.88 11.20
C MET A 28 -21.94 -14.68 11.22
N ILE A 29 -21.35 -13.49 11.38
CA ILE A 29 -22.06 -12.23 11.34
C ILE A 29 -21.87 -11.62 9.95
N VAL A 30 -22.92 -11.71 9.15
CA VAL A 30 -22.98 -11.13 7.81
C VAL A 30 -23.49 -9.72 7.95
N ALA A 31 -22.68 -8.74 7.62
CA ALA A 31 -22.95 -7.37 8.01
C ALA A 31 -22.71 -6.41 6.86
N GLY A 32 -23.66 -5.51 6.58
CA GLY A 32 -23.47 -4.47 5.57
C GLY A 32 -22.43 -3.43 5.94
N ALA A 33 -22.11 -2.52 5.01
CA ALA A 33 -21.43 -1.28 5.34
C ALA A 33 -22.24 -0.48 6.38
N GLY A 34 -21.56 0.11 7.36
CA GLY A 34 -22.20 0.97 8.38
C GLY A 34 -23.16 0.28 9.35
N SER A 35 -23.18 -1.06 9.43
CA SER A 35 -24.12 -1.83 10.27
C SER A 35 -23.66 -2.08 11.71
N GLY A 36 -22.48 -1.58 12.08
CA GLY A 36 -21.91 -1.76 13.42
C GLY A 36 -21.12 -3.05 13.63
N LYS A 37 -20.50 -3.62 12.58
CA LYS A 37 -19.60 -4.81 12.64
C LYS A 37 -18.66 -4.80 13.85
N THR A 38 -17.78 -3.80 13.90
CA THR A 38 -16.76 -3.65 14.94
C THR A 38 -17.40 -3.43 16.31
N ARG A 39 -18.55 -2.74 16.38
CA ARG A 39 -19.32 -2.57 17.62
C ARG A 39 -19.79 -3.92 18.15
N VAL A 40 -20.34 -4.79 17.31
CA VAL A 40 -20.77 -6.13 17.74
C VAL A 40 -19.59 -6.96 18.24
N LEU A 41 -18.44 -6.91 17.55
CA LEU A 41 -17.23 -7.61 18.00
C LEU A 41 -16.73 -7.12 19.36
N THR A 42 -16.61 -5.81 19.57
CA THR A 42 -16.09 -5.24 20.82
C THR A 42 -17.05 -5.49 21.98
N HIS A 43 -18.35 -5.33 21.76
CA HIS A 43 -19.38 -5.67 22.75
C HIS A 43 -19.42 -7.17 23.05
N ARG A 44 -19.19 -8.04 22.06
CA ARG A 44 -19.08 -9.49 22.27
C ARG A 44 -17.88 -9.85 23.15
N ILE A 45 -16.73 -9.22 22.94
CA ILE A 45 -15.55 -9.41 23.80
C ILE A 45 -15.86 -8.96 25.23
N ALA A 46 -16.44 -7.77 25.40
CA ALA A 46 -16.86 -7.28 26.70
C ALA A 46 -17.85 -8.24 27.39
N TYR A 47 -18.82 -8.76 26.63
CA TYR A 47 -19.80 -9.73 27.12
C TYR A 47 -19.16 -11.05 27.57
N LEU A 48 -18.18 -11.57 26.83
CA LEU A 48 -17.43 -12.76 27.22
C LEU A 48 -16.68 -12.53 28.55
N LEU A 49 -16.03 -11.38 28.69
CA LEU A 49 -15.27 -11.02 29.90
C LEU A 49 -16.18 -10.91 31.14
N GLU A 50 -17.37 -10.33 31.02
CA GLU A 50 -18.34 -10.26 32.12
C GLU A 50 -19.02 -11.62 32.43
N HIS A 51 -18.84 -12.64 31.57
CA HIS A 51 -19.21 -14.04 31.82
C HIS A 51 -18.01 -14.88 32.28
N ASP A 52 -17.08 -14.27 33.01
CA ASP A 52 -15.89 -14.91 33.61
C ASP A 52 -14.96 -15.62 32.61
N VAL A 53 -15.02 -15.26 31.32
CA VAL A 53 -14.01 -15.70 30.36
C VAL A 53 -12.72 -14.93 30.63
N SER A 54 -11.66 -15.66 30.97
CA SER A 54 -10.33 -15.07 31.15
C SER A 54 -9.88 -14.33 29.88
N PRO A 55 -9.37 -13.07 29.97
CA PRO A 55 -8.94 -12.29 28.81
C PRO A 55 -7.90 -13.00 27.93
N ASP A 56 -6.99 -13.76 28.55
CA ASP A 56 -5.96 -14.54 27.84
C ASP A 56 -6.56 -15.66 26.97
N LYS A 57 -7.86 -15.94 27.14
CA LYS A 57 -8.59 -16.94 26.34
C LYS A 57 -9.26 -16.38 25.09
N ILE A 58 -9.15 -15.08 24.85
CA ILE A 58 -9.81 -14.37 23.75
C ILE A 58 -8.75 -13.89 22.75
N LEU A 59 -8.91 -14.30 21.49
CA LEU A 59 -8.13 -13.83 20.36
C LEU A 59 -9.04 -13.02 19.44
N ALA A 60 -8.66 -11.77 19.15
CA ALA A 60 -9.34 -10.90 18.20
C ALA A 60 -8.39 -10.51 17.06
N LEU A 61 -8.74 -10.88 15.83
CA LEU A 61 -7.95 -10.68 14.63
C LEU A 61 -8.61 -9.68 13.69
N THR A 62 -7.81 -8.82 13.08
CA THR A 62 -8.23 -7.86 12.04
C THR A 62 -7.15 -7.70 10.97
N PHE A 63 -7.39 -6.88 9.94
CA PHE A 63 -6.49 -6.72 8.81
C PHE A 63 -5.47 -5.58 8.96
N THR A 64 -5.82 -4.50 9.68
CA THR A 64 -4.96 -3.30 9.80
C THR A 64 -4.62 -2.99 11.26
N ASN A 65 -3.46 -2.37 11.53
CA ASN A 65 -3.09 -2.03 12.91
C ASN A 65 -4.00 -0.94 13.48
N LYS A 66 -4.46 0.00 12.65
CA LYS A 66 -5.47 0.98 13.04
C LYS A 66 -6.75 0.32 13.56
N ALA A 67 -7.27 -0.68 12.84
CA ALA A 67 -8.47 -1.40 13.28
C ALA A 67 -8.22 -2.16 14.59
N ALA A 68 -7.01 -2.73 14.78
CA ALA A 68 -6.65 -3.41 16.01
C ALA A 68 -6.56 -2.43 17.20
N LYS A 69 -5.97 -1.25 17.00
CA LYS A 69 -5.87 -0.19 18.01
C LYS A 69 -7.26 0.33 18.40
N GLU A 70 -8.08 0.65 17.41
CA GLU A 70 -9.46 1.11 17.61
C GLU A 70 -10.30 0.04 18.34
N MET A 71 -10.14 -1.24 17.98
CA MET A 71 -10.80 -2.35 18.67
C MET A 71 -10.38 -2.42 20.14
N LYS A 72 -9.08 -2.30 20.45
CA LYS A 72 -8.60 -2.26 21.84
C LYS A 72 -9.17 -1.07 22.62
N GLU A 73 -9.12 0.13 22.06
CA GLU A 73 -9.67 1.34 22.69
C GLU A 73 -11.17 1.19 22.99
N ARG A 74 -11.94 0.63 22.05
CA ARG A 74 -13.37 0.32 22.22
C ARG A 74 -13.63 -0.76 23.26
N ILE A 75 -12.75 -1.74 23.43
CA ILE A 75 -12.88 -2.74 24.50
C ILE A 75 -12.59 -2.07 25.85
N SER A 76 -11.51 -1.27 25.95
CA SER A 76 -11.12 -0.56 27.17
C SER A 76 -12.16 0.45 27.66
N SER A 77 -13.05 0.95 26.79
CA SER A 77 -14.17 1.80 27.21
C SER A 77 -15.40 1.03 27.73
N LEU A 78 -15.49 -0.28 27.45
CA LEU A 78 -16.60 -1.14 27.86
C LEU A 78 -16.29 -1.99 29.10
N VAL A 79 -15.02 -2.31 29.35
CA VAL A 79 -14.57 -3.12 30.49
C VAL A 79 -13.45 -2.43 31.26
N ALA A 80 -13.07 -2.98 32.42
CA ALA A 80 -11.94 -2.45 33.18
C ALA A 80 -10.63 -2.49 32.33
N PRO A 81 -9.81 -1.42 32.31
CA PRO A 81 -8.64 -1.31 31.42
C PRO A 81 -7.67 -2.50 31.48
N HIS A 82 -7.37 -2.99 32.68
CA HIS A 82 -6.47 -4.13 32.90
C HIS A 82 -6.98 -5.46 32.28
N LEU A 83 -8.29 -5.61 32.05
CA LEU A 83 -8.84 -6.78 31.35
C LEU A 83 -8.66 -6.62 29.84
N ALA A 84 -8.92 -5.42 29.31
CA ALA A 84 -8.80 -5.12 27.90
C ALA A 84 -7.35 -5.30 27.39
N GLU A 85 -6.35 -4.86 28.15
CA GLU A 85 -4.93 -5.00 27.82
C GLU A 85 -4.47 -6.45 27.67
N ARG A 86 -5.08 -7.36 28.43
CA ARG A 86 -4.74 -8.80 28.41
C ARG A 86 -5.38 -9.55 27.25
N VAL A 87 -6.40 -8.99 26.58
CA VAL A 87 -6.99 -9.58 25.39
C VAL A 87 -5.99 -9.53 24.24
N TRP A 88 -5.79 -10.66 23.56
CA TRP A 88 -4.94 -10.70 22.38
C TRP A 88 -5.71 -10.16 21.18
N ALA A 89 -5.69 -8.83 21.02
CA ALA A 89 -6.23 -8.14 19.85
C ALA A 89 -5.09 -7.61 18.95
N GLY A 90 -5.12 -7.92 17.66
CA GLY A 90 -4.06 -7.53 16.73
C GLY A 90 -4.36 -7.91 15.28
N THR A 91 -3.42 -7.60 14.38
CA THR A 91 -3.48 -8.14 13.02
C THR A 91 -3.00 -9.59 12.98
N PHE A 92 -3.33 -10.30 11.91
CA PHE A 92 -2.78 -11.63 11.65
C PHE A 92 -1.26 -11.67 11.78
N HIS A 93 -0.55 -10.80 11.06
CA HIS A 93 0.91 -10.76 11.06
C HIS A 93 1.47 -10.43 12.45
N SER A 94 0.90 -9.45 13.17
CA SER A 94 1.39 -9.07 14.50
C SER A 94 1.21 -10.19 15.53
N ILE A 95 0.07 -10.87 15.53
CA ILE A 95 -0.17 -11.99 16.44
C ILE A 95 0.69 -13.20 16.05
N PHE A 96 0.82 -13.50 14.76
CA PHE A 96 1.57 -14.67 14.30
C PHE A 96 3.07 -14.47 14.51
N ALA A 97 3.60 -13.28 14.23
CA ALA A 97 4.95 -12.90 14.61
C ALA A 97 5.15 -13.06 16.12
N ARG A 98 4.23 -12.58 16.97
CA ARG A 98 4.32 -12.77 18.43
C ARG A 98 4.40 -14.25 18.85
N ILE A 99 3.63 -15.12 18.21
CA ILE A 99 3.69 -16.57 18.46
C ILE A 99 5.05 -17.13 18.01
N LEU A 100 5.48 -16.80 16.78
CA LEU A 100 6.75 -17.25 16.23
C LEU A 100 7.94 -16.77 17.07
N ARG A 101 7.96 -15.52 17.56
CA ARG A 101 8.98 -15.02 18.48
C ARG A 101 9.18 -15.93 19.70
N GLN A 102 8.10 -16.57 20.18
CA GLN A 102 8.13 -17.45 21.35
C GLN A 102 8.48 -18.92 21.04
N THR A 103 8.41 -19.33 19.76
CA THR A 103 8.39 -20.75 19.37
C THR A 103 9.16 -21.10 18.09
N ALA A 104 9.76 -20.11 17.43
CA ALA A 104 10.48 -20.20 16.16
C ALA A 104 11.64 -21.22 16.17
N SER A 105 12.25 -21.47 17.35
CA SER A 105 13.33 -22.45 17.50
C SER A 105 12.92 -23.87 17.09
N LYS A 106 11.62 -24.19 17.19
CA LYS A 106 11.05 -25.47 16.76
C LYS A 106 11.07 -25.69 15.24
N ILE A 107 11.18 -24.61 14.46
CA ILE A 107 11.19 -24.63 13.00
C ILE A 107 12.48 -24.06 12.40
N GLY A 108 13.57 -24.05 13.19
CA GLY A 108 14.91 -23.69 12.70
C GLY A 108 15.20 -22.19 12.61
N TYR A 109 14.38 -21.34 13.22
CA TYR A 109 14.61 -19.90 13.33
C TYR A 109 14.91 -19.52 14.77
N THR A 110 15.61 -18.42 15.01
CA THR A 110 15.77 -17.87 16.36
C THR A 110 14.72 -16.80 16.64
N SER A 111 14.49 -16.47 17.91
CA SER A 111 13.45 -15.52 18.30
C SER A 111 13.68 -14.09 17.80
N ASP A 112 14.87 -13.76 17.32
CA ASP A 112 15.33 -12.46 16.84
C ASP A 112 15.27 -12.31 15.30
N PHE A 113 14.57 -13.20 14.59
CA PHE A 113 14.43 -13.12 13.14
C PHE A 113 14.01 -11.74 12.60
N THR A 114 14.55 -11.33 11.45
CA THR A 114 14.12 -10.07 10.83
C THR A 114 12.85 -10.26 10.00
N ILE A 115 11.91 -9.33 10.08
CA ILE A 115 10.76 -9.26 9.16
C ILE A 115 11.14 -8.40 7.95
N TYR A 116 11.30 -9.03 6.79
CA TYR A 116 11.63 -8.35 5.54
C TYR A 116 10.39 -7.69 4.93
N ASP A 117 10.53 -6.42 4.59
CA ASP A 117 9.48 -5.70 3.89
C ASP A 117 9.52 -5.95 2.37
N THR A 118 8.75 -5.20 1.60
CA THR A 118 8.71 -5.37 0.14
C THR A 118 10.05 -5.01 -0.54
N ASP A 119 10.75 -3.98 -0.06
CA ASP A 119 12.01 -3.55 -0.65
C ASP A 119 13.13 -4.53 -0.27
N ASP A 120 13.16 -4.98 0.98
CA ASP A 120 14.10 -5.99 1.47
C ASP A 120 13.91 -7.33 0.73
N SER A 121 12.66 -7.79 0.60
CA SER A 121 12.33 -9.03 -0.13
C SER A 121 12.74 -8.92 -1.61
N MET A 122 12.54 -7.75 -2.23
CA MET A 122 12.98 -7.51 -3.62
C MET A 122 14.51 -7.49 -3.73
N GLY A 123 15.21 -6.91 -2.75
CA GLY A 123 16.67 -6.95 -2.62
C GLY A 123 17.18 -8.38 -2.55
N ALA A 124 16.61 -9.19 -1.66
CA ALA A 124 16.94 -10.61 -1.48
C ALA A 124 16.72 -11.42 -2.77
N VAL A 125 15.56 -11.28 -3.43
CA VAL A 125 15.29 -11.93 -4.73
C VAL A 125 16.32 -11.52 -5.78
N LYS A 126 16.71 -10.25 -5.82
CA LYS A 126 17.77 -9.77 -6.72
C LYS A 126 19.12 -10.42 -6.42
N ARG A 127 19.50 -10.62 -5.16
CA ARG A 127 20.75 -11.32 -4.81
C ARG A 127 20.71 -12.78 -5.23
N VAL A 128 19.60 -13.46 -4.95
CA VAL A 128 19.37 -14.86 -5.33
C VAL A 128 19.48 -15.04 -6.84
N MET A 129 18.81 -14.20 -7.63
CA MET A 129 18.90 -14.25 -9.09
C MET A 129 20.32 -14.02 -9.60
N GLN A 130 21.06 -13.08 -9.00
CA GLN A 130 22.46 -12.82 -9.36
C GLN A 130 23.37 -14.02 -9.03
N ASN A 131 23.11 -14.75 -7.94
CA ASN A 131 23.85 -15.95 -7.58
C ASN A 131 23.55 -17.11 -8.54
N LEU A 132 22.31 -17.22 -9.01
CA LEU A 132 21.87 -18.21 -10.01
C LEU A 132 22.28 -17.86 -11.45
N GLY A 133 22.85 -16.68 -11.69
CA GLY A 133 23.18 -16.20 -13.03
C GLY A 133 21.96 -15.85 -13.89
N ILE A 134 20.79 -15.62 -13.27
CA ILE A 134 19.54 -15.24 -13.97
C ILE A 134 19.51 -13.72 -14.13
N SER A 135 19.39 -13.24 -15.35
CA SER A 135 19.42 -11.80 -15.63
C SER A 135 18.04 -11.15 -15.44
N ASN A 136 18.04 -9.88 -15.02
CA ASN A 136 16.79 -9.10 -14.87
C ASN A 136 16.04 -8.87 -16.21
N GLN A 137 16.70 -9.10 -17.35
CA GLN A 137 16.07 -9.04 -18.67
C GLN A 137 15.28 -10.32 -18.98
N GLN A 138 15.71 -11.47 -18.45
CA GLN A 138 14.99 -12.73 -18.63
C GLN A 138 13.73 -12.76 -17.76
N ILE A 139 13.89 -12.43 -16.48
CA ILE A 139 12.81 -12.35 -15.50
C ILE A 139 13.11 -11.15 -14.63
N SER A 140 12.17 -10.23 -14.46
CA SER A 140 12.42 -9.09 -13.57
C SER A 140 12.30 -9.50 -12.10
N HIS A 141 13.08 -8.88 -11.20
CA HIS A 141 13.01 -9.18 -9.77
C HIS A 141 11.59 -9.01 -9.20
N GLN A 142 10.84 -8.02 -9.70
CA GLN A 142 9.45 -7.78 -9.31
C GLN A 142 8.53 -8.94 -9.71
N VAL A 143 8.70 -9.48 -10.93
CA VAL A 143 7.91 -10.62 -11.40
C VAL A 143 8.21 -11.86 -10.56
N ALA A 144 9.49 -12.13 -10.28
CA ALA A 144 9.89 -13.26 -9.44
C ALA A 144 9.32 -13.15 -8.01
N ARG A 145 9.45 -11.99 -7.36
CA ARG A 145 8.91 -11.75 -6.02
C ARG A 145 7.39 -11.89 -5.98
N ASN A 146 6.68 -11.35 -6.98
CA ASN A 146 5.23 -11.47 -7.07
C ASN A 146 4.77 -12.92 -7.29
N ALA A 147 5.51 -13.70 -8.09
CA ALA A 147 5.24 -15.11 -8.32
C ALA A 147 5.41 -15.94 -7.03
N ILE A 148 6.49 -15.69 -6.27
CA ILE A 148 6.74 -16.32 -4.96
C ILE A 148 5.62 -15.98 -3.98
N SER A 149 5.32 -14.69 -3.81
CA SER A 149 4.26 -14.24 -2.90
C SER A 149 2.90 -14.83 -3.29
N SER A 150 2.57 -14.92 -4.59
CA SER A 150 1.35 -15.57 -5.05
C SER A 150 1.31 -17.07 -4.73
N ALA A 151 2.44 -17.77 -4.88
CA ALA A 151 2.57 -19.19 -4.52
C ALA A 151 2.36 -19.40 -3.01
N LYS A 152 3.04 -18.59 -2.18
CA LYS A 152 2.90 -18.57 -0.72
C LYS A 152 1.45 -18.32 -0.29
N ASN A 153 0.79 -17.31 -0.85
CA ASN A 153 -0.61 -16.99 -0.58
C ASN A 153 -1.61 -18.09 -1.01
N LYS A 154 -1.20 -19.00 -1.89
CA LYS A 154 -1.97 -20.19 -2.29
C LYS A 154 -1.56 -21.45 -1.52
N MET A 155 -0.63 -21.34 -0.57
CA MET A 155 -0.02 -22.47 0.16
C MET A 155 0.69 -23.48 -0.74
N VAL A 156 1.21 -23.03 -1.89
CA VAL A 156 2.00 -23.87 -2.80
C VAL A 156 3.43 -23.94 -2.29
N THR A 157 3.87 -25.14 -1.92
CA THR A 157 5.23 -25.38 -1.43
C THR A 157 6.24 -25.26 -2.56
N ARG A 158 7.50 -24.97 -2.21
CA ARG A 158 8.63 -25.00 -3.16
C ARG A 158 8.74 -26.29 -3.97
N LYS A 159 8.40 -27.44 -3.37
CA LYS A 159 8.36 -28.75 -4.07
C LYS A 159 7.23 -28.83 -5.10
N GLU A 160 6.01 -28.46 -4.71
CA GLU A 160 4.85 -28.46 -5.61
C GLU A 160 5.03 -27.44 -6.75
N TYR A 161 5.54 -26.25 -6.45
CA TYR A 161 5.81 -25.22 -7.45
C TYR A 161 6.80 -25.71 -8.52
N ALA A 162 7.86 -26.42 -8.11
CA ALA A 162 8.81 -27.04 -9.03
C ALA A 162 8.19 -28.17 -9.88
N GLN A 163 7.25 -28.94 -9.31
CA GLN A 163 6.54 -30.00 -10.04
C GLN A 163 5.53 -29.45 -11.05
N MET A 164 4.91 -28.31 -10.76
CA MET A 164 3.97 -27.64 -11.66
C MET A 164 4.68 -26.90 -12.81
N ALA A 165 5.98 -26.64 -12.68
CA ALA A 165 6.74 -25.88 -13.66
C ALA A 165 6.99 -26.64 -14.97
N THR A 166 6.36 -26.17 -16.04
CA THR A 166 6.46 -26.77 -17.38
C THR A 166 7.40 -25.98 -18.29
N SER A 167 7.28 -24.66 -18.30
CA SER A 167 8.07 -23.77 -19.16
C SER A 167 9.47 -23.49 -18.59
N ILE A 168 10.39 -23.01 -19.43
CA ILE A 168 11.73 -22.61 -18.99
C ILE A 168 11.66 -21.50 -17.92
N GLN A 169 10.78 -20.52 -18.13
CA GLN A 169 10.57 -19.42 -17.19
C GLN A 169 10.00 -19.92 -15.85
N GLU A 170 9.03 -20.82 -15.88
CA GLU A 170 8.47 -21.43 -14.65
C GLU A 170 9.53 -22.23 -13.88
N LYS A 171 10.39 -22.97 -14.58
CA LYS A 171 11.50 -23.70 -13.95
C LYS A 171 12.52 -22.76 -13.32
N GLN A 172 12.83 -21.65 -13.97
CA GLN A 172 13.69 -20.61 -13.38
C GLN A 172 13.03 -19.98 -12.14
N LEU A 173 11.73 -19.67 -12.19
CA LEU A 173 10.99 -19.17 -11.02
C LEU A 173 10.98 -20.17 -9.87
N ALA A 174 10.85 -21.47 -10.16
CA ALA A 174 10.91 -22.53 -9.14
C ALA A 174 12.29 -22.60 -8.46
N LEU A 175 13.38 -22.47 -9.23
CA LEU A 175 14.74 -22.39 -8.69
C LEU A 175 14.92 -21.14 -7.83
N ILE A 176 14.47 -19.98 -8.30
CA ILE A 176 14.53 -18.72 -7.53
C ILE A 176 13.74 -18.86 -6.23
N TYR A 177 12.54 -19.44 -6.26
CA TYR A 177 11.74 -19.66 -5.05
C TYR A 177 12.48 -20.54 -4.04
N ASN A 178 13.06 -21.68 -4.48
CA ASN A 178 13.81 -22.55 -3.59
C ASN A 178 14.99 -21.84 -2.92
N GLU A 179 15.81 -21.13 -3.70
CA GLU A 179 16.98 -20.43 -3.19
C GLU A 179 16.62 -19.20 -2.35
N TYR A 180 15.49 -18.54 -2.64
CA TYR A 180 14.99 -17.44 -1.83
C TYR A 180 14.58 -17.89 -0.43
N GLU A 181 13.88 -19.03 -0.30
CA GLU A 181 13.56 -19.59 1.02
C GLU A 181 14.81 -19.98 1.80
N ASN A 182 15.82 -20.56 1.13
CA ASN A 182 17.09 -20.89 1.78
C ASN A 182 17.83 -19.61 2.22
N TYR A 183 17.82 -18.58 1.39
CA TYR A 183 18.42 -17.28 1.70
C TYR A 183 17.79 -16.66 2.94
N LEU A 184 16.46 -16.63 3.03
CA LEU A 184 15.73 -16.15 4.20
C LEU A 184 16.08 -16.95 5.46
N GLN A 185 16.10 -18.28 5.38
CA GLN A 185 16.46 -19.14 6.51
C GLN A 185 17.89 -18.87 7.02
N LEU A 186 18.88 -18.81 6.11
CA LEU A 186 20.28 -18.55 6.47
C LEU A 186 20.46 -17.20 7.16
N ASN A 187 19.68 -16.20 6.73
CA ASN A 187 19.71 -14.86 7.27
C ASN A 187 18.79 -14.67 8.48
N ASN A 188 18.23 -15.77 9.01
CA ASN A 188 17.26 -15.76 10.09
C ASN A 188 16.18 -14.70 9.84
N SER A 189 15.57 -14.74 8.67
CA SER A 189 14.64 -13.71 8.20
C SER A 189 13.38 -14.35 7.66
N MET A 190 12.26 -13.63 7.77
CA MET A 190 10.95 -14.02 7.26
C MET A 190 10.37 -12.84 6.50
N ASP A 191 9.81 -13.07 5.32
CA ASP A 191 8.96 -12.04 4.72
C ASP A 191 7.54 -12.07 5.32
N PHE A 192 6.68 -11.15 4.90
CA PHE A 192 5.31 -11.08 5.40
C PHE A 192 4.51 -12.37 5.19
N ASP A 193 4.69 -13.04 4.05
CA ASP A 193 3.95 -14.26 3.73
C ASP A 193 4.44 -15.43 4.61
N ASP A 194 5.74 -15.45 4.95
CA ASP A 194 6.34 -16.44 5.85
C ASP A 194 5.79 -16.38 7.27
N LEU A 195 5.43 -15.21 7.78
CA LEU A 195 4.77 -15.11 9.09
C LEU A 195 3.49 -15.94 9.16
N LEU A 196 2.78 -16.07 8.03
CA LEU A 196 1.57 -16.87 7.92
C LEU A 196 1.90 -18.36 7.72
N ILE A 197 2.82 -18.66 6.80
CA ILE A 197 3.17 -20.04 6.44
C ILE A 197 3.90 -20.74 7.57
N ASN A 198 4.91 -20.09 8.16
CA ASN A 198 5.73 -20.69 9.21
C ASN A 198 4.93 -20.95 10.48
N LEU A 199 3.91 -20.14 10.80
CA LEU A 199 2.98 -20.48 11.87
C LEU A 199 2.23 -21.78 11.56
N ILE A 200 1.73 -21.96 10.35
CA ILE A 200 1.01 -23.19 9.95
C ILE A 200 1.96 -24.39 10.00
N VAL A 201 3.20 -24.23 9.53
CA VAL A 201 4.23 -25.27 9.60
C VAL A 201 4.49 -25.66 11.06
N LEU A 202 4.72 -24.68 11.93
CA LEU A 202 4.92 -24.88 13.37
C LEU A 202 3.75 -25.65 14.01
N LEU A 203 2.51 -25.20 13.79
CA LEU A 203 1.31 -25.80 14.37
C LEU A 203 1.06 -27.24 13.86
N ARG A 204 1.47 -27.56 12.64
CA ARG A 204 1.36 -28.92 12.08
C ARG A 204 2.47 -29.86 12.54
N GLN A 205 3.66 -29.34 12.81
CA GLN A 205 4.82 -30.14 13.19
C GLN A 205 4.92 -30.37 14.71
N ASP A 206 4.56 -29.37 15.52
CA ASP A 206 4.63 -29.44 16.97
C ASP A 206 3.21 -29.38 17.58
N ARG A 207 2.69 -30.58 17.89
CA ARG A 207 1.34 -30.74 18.46
C ARG A 207 1.21 -30.10 19.85
N GLU A 208 2.27 -30.09 20.65
CA GLU A 208 2.24 -29.46 21.98
C GLU A 208 2.05 -27.95 21.86
N VAL A 209 2.73 -27.33 20.89
CA VAL A 209 2.55 -25.91 20.58
C VAL A 209 1.12 -25.63 20.09
N LEU A 210 0.58 -26.47 19.21
CA LEU A 210 -0.82 -26.34 18.77
C LEU A 210 -1.80 -26.43 19.93
N GLU A 211 -1.71 -27.47 20.77
CA GLU A 211 -2.59 -27.66 21.91
C GLU A 211 -2.45 -26.53 22.94
N ARG A 212 -1.24 -26.01 23.16
CA ARG A 212 -1.00 -24.83 24.01
C ARG A 212 -1.80 -23.62 23.51
N TYR A 213 -1.75 -23.32 22.22
CA TYR A 213 -2.46 -22.16 21.66
C TYR A 213 -3.96 -22.40 21.45
N GLN A 214 -4.40 -23.63 21.18
CA GLN A 214 -5.83 -24.00 21.18
C GLN A 214 -6.43 -23.82 22.58
N ASN A 215 -5.76 -24.33 23.62
CA ASN A 215 -6.18 -24.16 25.00
C ASN A 215 -6.13 -22.70 25.44
N ARG A 216 -5.16 -21.92 24.94
CA ARG A 216 -5.13 -20.48 25.13
C ARG A 216 -6.33 -19.85 24.43
N PHE A 217 -6.43 -19.89 23.11
CA PHE A 217 -7.46 -19.19 22.34
C PHE A 217 -8.78 -19.97 22.25
N LYS A 218 -9.49 -20.04 23.39
CA LYS A 218 -10.80 -20.71 23.46
C LYS A 218 -11.88 -20.00 22.63
N TYR A 219 -11.80 -18.67 22.51
CA TYR A 219 -12.69 -17.85 21.70
C TYR A 219 -11.88 -17.06 20.67
N ILE A 220 -12.20 -17.24 19.39
CA ILE A 220 -11.51 -16.59 18.28
C ILE A 220 -12.51 -15.69 17.55
N LEU A 221 -12.20 -14.41 17.46
CA LEU A 221 -13.00 -13.41 16.78
C LEU A 221 -12.20 -12.85 15.60
N VAL A 222 -12.80 -12.81 14.42
CA VAL A 222 -12.13 -12.35 13.20
C VAL A 222 -12.99 -11.30 12.52
N ASP A 223 -12.47 -10.08 12.42
CA ASP A 223 -13.08 -8.98 11.67
C ASP A 223 -12.65 -9.02 10.18
N GLU A 224 -13.43 -8.39 9.32
CA GLU A 224 -13.18 -8.29 7.87
C GLU A 224 -12.86 -9.65 7.20
N TYR A 225 -13.59 -10.71 7.59
CA TYR A 225 -13.29 -12.09 7.21
C TYR A 225 -13.25 -12.35 5.70
N GLN A 226 -13.96 -11.54 4.90
CA GLN A 226 -13.94 -11.62 3.44
C GLN A 226 -12.58 -11.27 2.80
N ASP A 227 -11.67 -10.63 3.54
CA ASP A 227 -10.33 -10.27 3.07
C ASP A 227 -9.27 -11.29 3.47
N THR A 228 -9.68 -12.41 4.10
CA THR A 228 -8.73 -13.45 4.49
C THR A 228 -8.18 -14.19 3.27
N ASN A 229 -6.87 -14.42 3.25
CA ASN A 229 -6.23 -15.30 2.27
C ASN A 229 -6.26 -16.77 2.73
N ARG A 230 -5.76 -17.68 1.88
CA ARG A 230 -5.75 -19.12 2.19
C ARG A 230 -4.91 -19.48 3.43
N PRO A 231 -3.66 -18.99 3.62
CA PRO A 231 -2.90 -19.21 4.85
C PRO A 231 -3.64 -18.76 6.12
N GLN A 232 -4.18 -17.54 6.14
CA GLN A 232 -4.92 -17.00 7.29
C GLN A 232 -6.11 -17.88 7.66
N TYR A 233 -6.89 -18.29 6.65
CA TYR A 233 -8.00 -19.22 6.83
C TYR A 233 -7.53 -20.55 7.45
N ILE A 234 -6.45 -21.16 6.96
CA ILE A 234 -5.92 -22.43 7.49
C ILE A 234 -5.43 -22.27 8.93
N ALA A 235 -4.69 -21.20 9.22
CA ALA A 235 -4.18 -20.94 10.57
C ALA A 235 -5.33 -20.77 11.57
N ILE A 236 -6.37 -20.01 11.22
CA ILE A 236 -7.57 -19.88 12.04
C ILE A 236 -8.26 -21.23 12.24
N LYS A 237 -8.41 -22.02 11.18
CA LYS A 237 -9.05 -23.33 11.26
C LYS A 237 -8.32 -24.27 12.22
N LEU A 238 -6.98 -24.32 12.16
CA LEU A 238 -6.16 -25.08 13.10
C LEU A 238 -6.34 -24.61 14.55
N LEU A 239 -6.30 -23.30 14.79
CA LEU A 239 -6.45 -22.74 16.15
C LEU A 239 -7.87 -22.92 16.70
N ALA A 240 -8.89 -22.87 15.85
CA ALA A 240 -10.29 -23.02 16.25
C ALA A 240 -10.73 -24.48 16.44
N GLU A 241 -10.00 -25.46 15.90
CA GLU A 241 -10.43 -26.85 15.76
C GLU A 241 -10.87 -27.49 17.09
N ALA A 242 -10.14 -27.25 18.18
CA ALA A 242 -10.40 -27.87 19.48
C ALA A 242 -11.71 -27.43 20.17
N HIS A 243 -12.14 -26.17 19.95
CA HIS A 243 -13.25 -25.57 20.69
C HIS A 243 -14.39 -25.07 19.81
N GLN A 244 -14.10 -24.76 18.55
CA GLN A 244 -15.03 -24.22 17.56
C GLN A 244 -15.82 -22.98 17.99
N ASN A 245 -15.40 -22.24 19.03
CA ASN A 245 -15.97 -20.95 19.38
C ASN A 245 -15.34 -19.84 18.55
N ILE A 246 -15.56 -19.93 17.24
CA ILE A 246 -15.12 -18.95 16.25
C ILE A 246 -16.27 -18.01 15.89
N CYS A 247 -16.05 -16.71 15.96
CA CYS A 247 -16.98 -15.69 15.51
C CYS A 247 -16.33 -14.88 14.39
N VAL A 248 -16.80 -15.05 13.16
CA VAL A 248 -16.32 -14.27 12.02
C VAL A 248 -17.33 -13.18 11.68
N VAL A 249 -16.82 -12.00 11.34
CA VAL A 249 -17.62 -10.86 10.88
C VAL A 249 -17.09 -10.43 9.53
N GLY A 250 -17.99 -10.20 8.59
CA GLY A 250 -17.58 -9.77 7.26
C GLY A 250 -18.72 -9.30 6.38
N ASP A 251 -18.32 -8.69 5.28
CA ASP A 251 -19.19 -8.21 4.21
C ASP A 251 -18.58 -8.61 2.87
N ASP A 252 -19.16 -9.61 2.22
CA ASP A 252 -18.75 -10.06 0.88
C ASP A 252 -18.75 -8.91 -0.15
N ALA A 253 -19.61 -7.90 0.02
CA ALA A 253 -19.64 -6.72 -0.82
C ALA A 253 -18.43 -5.78 -0.65
N GLN A 254 -17.63 -5.98 0.40
CA GLN A 254 -16.43 -5.19 0.69
C GLN A 254 -15.12 -5.98 0.46
N SER A 255 -15.15 -7.17 -0.15
CA SER A 255 -13.95 -7.91 -0.51
C SER A 255 -13.24 -7.25 -1.70
N ILE A 256 -12.14 -6.53 -1.44
CA ILE A 256 -11.43 -5.67 -2.41
C ILE A 256 -9.89 -5.89 -2.43
N TYR A 257 -9.42 -6.97 -1.82
CA TYR A 257 -8.00 -7.30 -1.71
C TYR A 257 -7.64 -8.61 -2.42
N ARG A 258 -8.36 -9.01 -3.46
CA ARG A 258 -8.07 -10.26 -4.19
C ARG A 258 -6.67 -10.26 -4.80
N TRP A 259 -6.21 -9.09 -5.26
CA TRP A 259 -4.86 -8.89 -5.76
C TRP A 259 -3.77 -9.11 -4.69
N ARG A 260 -4.12 -9.10 -3.40
CA ARG A 260 -3.27 -9.53 -2.26
C ARG A 260 -3.51 -10.98 -1.84
N GLY A 261 -4.27 -11.76 -2.60
CA GLY A 261 -4.57 -13.15 -2.31
C GLY A 261 -5.81 -13.39 -1.43
N ALA A 262 -6.61 -12.36 -1.12
CA ALA A 262 -7.88 -12.56 -0.42
C ALA A 262 -8.80 -13.50 -1.21
N ASP A 263 -9.41 -14.44 -0.52
CA ASP A 263 -10.31 -15.43 -1.10
C ASP A 263 -11.73 -15.25 -0.53
N ILE A 264 -12.61 -14.64 -1.32
CA ILE A 264 -14.02 -14.46 -0.98
C ILE A 264 -14.73 -15.80 -0.69
N GLN A 265 -14.21 -16.91 -1.22
CA GLN A 265 -14.76 -18.24 -0.94
C GLN A 265 -14.66 -18.59 0.55
N ASN A 266 -13.71 -18.03 1.31
CA ASN A 266 -13.59 -18.29 2.74
C ASN A 266 -14.86 -17.88 3.50
N ILE A 267 -15.41 -16.69 3.21
CA ILE A 267 -16.66 -16.24 3.84
C ILE A 267 -17.87 -16.97 3.27
N LEU A 268 -17.92 -17.20 1.94
CA LEU A 268 -19.05 -17.87 1.29
C LEU A 268 -19.17 -19.35 1.71
N HIS A 269 -18.05 -20.02 1.99
CA HIS A 269 -18.00 -21.42 2.37
C HIS A 269 -17.94 -21.67 3.87
N PHE A 270 -18.04 -20.64 4.71
CA PHE A 270 -17.99 -20.80 6.16
C PHE A 270 -18.96 -21.88 6.70
N LYS A 271 -20.18 -21.94 6.15
CA LYS A 271 -21.18 -22.96 6.52
C LYS A 271 -20.79 -24.39 6.11
N LYS A 272 -19.95 -24.56 5.08
CA LYS A 272 -19.44 -25.88 4.68
C LYS A 272 -18.44 -26.41 5.71
N ASP A 273 -17.59 -25.55 6.24
CA ASP A 273 -16.61 -25.90 7.27
C ASP A 273 -17.23 -26.02 8.67
N TYR A 274 -18.25 -25.21 8.95
CA TYR A 274 -18.96 -25.19 10.23
C TYR A 274 -20.47 -25.41 9.98
N PRO A 275 -20.94 -26.66 9.80
CA PRO A 275 -22.33 -26.96 9.46
C PRO A 275 -23.36 -26.46 10.48
N TYR A 276 -22.99 -26.43 11.76
CA TYR A 276 -23.83 -25.97 12.87
C TYR A 276 -23.69 -24.46 13.16
N SER A 277 -23.10 -23.69 12.22
CA SER A 277 -22.88 -22.27 12.41
C SER A 277 -24.18 -21.47 12.49
N LYS A 278 -24.22 -20.53 13.43
CA LYS A 278 -25.29 -19.53 13.52
C LYS A 278 -24.97 -18.37 12.58
N ILE A 279 -25.88 -18.07 11.65
CA ILE A 279 -25.76 -16.94 10.74
C ILE A 279 -26.65 -15.80 11.23
N ILE A 280 -26.04 -14.65 11.52
CA ILE A 280 -26.71 -13.45 12.01
C ILE A 280 -26.49 -12.34 10.99
N ARG A 281 -27.56 -11.67 10.55
CA ARG A 281 -27.51 -10.64 9.50
C ARG A 281 -27.69 -9.26 10.10
N LEU A 282 -26.69 -8.40 9.96
CA LEU A 282 -26.76 -6.99 10.36
C LEU A 282 -27.10 -6.14 9.14
N GLU A 283 -28.40 -5.84 9.00
CA GLU A 283 -28.98 -5.18 7.83
C GLU A 283 -29.25 -3.68 8.03
N GLN A 284 -29.42 -3.22 9.27
CA GLN A 284 -29.61 -1.81 9.57
C GLN A 284 -28.28 -1.05 9.45
N ASN A 285 -28.23 -0.04 8.57
CA ASN A 285 -27.13 0.89 8.38
C ASN A 285 -27.38 2.15 9.23
N TYR A 286 -26.35 2.57 9.98
CA TYR A 286 -26.38 3.76 10.84
C TYR A 286 -25.53 4.91 10.30
N ARG A 287 -24.94 4.76 9.11
CA ARG A 287 -23.94 5.69 8.57
C ARG A 287 -24.50 6.65 7.54
N SER A 288 -25.18 6.11 6.53
CA SER A 288 -25.48 6.79 5.28
C SER A 288 -26.96 7.13 5.19
N THR A 289 -27.30 8.15 4.39
CA THR A 289 -28.69 8.47 4.04
C THR A 289 -29.33 7.37 3.18
N LYS A 290 -30.67 7.37 3.08
CA LYS A 290 -31.40 6.39 2.27
C LYS A 290 -31.02 6.45 0.79
N THR A 291 -30.82 7.64 0.24
CA THR A 291 -30.40 7.85 -1.16
C THR A 291 -29.05 7.19 -1.46
N ILE A 292 -28.05 7.40 -0.59
CA ILE A 292 -26.71 6.80 -0.77
C ILE A 292 -26.78 5.28 -0.63
N LEU A 293 -27.55 4.78 0.35
CA LEU A 293 -27.71 3.35 0.58
C LEU A 293 -28.42 2.65 -0.59
N ALA A 294 -29.47 3.26 -1.14
CA ALA A 294 -30.19 2.76 -2.31
C ALA A 294 -29.31 2.77 -3.57
N ALA A 295 -28.45 3.78 -3.74
CA ALA A 295 -27.47 3.80 -4.83
C ALA A 295 -26.44 2.67 -4.68
N ALA A 296 -25.88 2.48 -3.47
CA ALA A 296 -24.97 1.39 -3.18
C ALA A 296 -25.60 0.01 -3.45
N ASP A 297 -26.86 -0.18 -3.07
CA ASP A 297 -27.63 -1.39 -3.34
C ASP A 297 -27.84 -1.63 -4.84
N SER A 298 -28.17 -0.59 -5.62
CA SER A 298 -28.34 -0.70 -7.08
C SER A 298 -27.07 -1.14 -7.81
N ILE A 299 -25.90 -0.74 -7.29
CA ILE A 299 -24.58 -1.15 -7.81
C ILE A 299 -24.34 -2.62 -7.44
N ILE A 300 -24.38 -2.94 -6.15
CA ILE A 300 -23.87 -4.23 -5.67
C ILE A 300 -24.72 -5.42 -6.14
N LYS A 301 -26.04 -5.23 -6.34
CA LYS A 301 -26.96 -6.26 -6.86
C LYS A 301 -26.59 -6.81 -8.24
N ARG A 302 -25.68 -6.16 -8.97
CA ARG A 302 -25.21 -6.61 -10.29
C ARG A 302 -24.18 -7.75 -10.24
N ASN A 303 -23.50 -7.97 -9.12
CA ASN A 303 -22.60 -9.14 -9.00
C ASN A 303 -23.43 -10.40 -8.72
N LYS A 304 -22.95 -11.55 -9.21
CA LYS A 304 -23.65 -12.84 -9.15
C LYS A 304 -23.39 -13.58 -7.83
N ASN A 305 -22.14 -13.59 -7.38
CA ASN A 305 -21.73 -14.38 -6.21
C ASN A 305 -21.77 -13.54 -4.93
N GLN A 306 -22.87 -13.62 -4.19
CA GLN A 306 -23.07 -12.81 -2.98
C GLN A 306 -23.84 -13.53 -1.89
N ILE A 307 -23.64 -13.07 -0.65
CA ILE A 307 -24.51 -13.41 0.46
C ILE A 307 -25.69 -12.44 0.43
N HIS A 308 -26.88 -12.98 0.17
CA HIS A 308 -28.09 -12.17 0.18
C HIS A 308 -28.31 -11.51 1.55
N LYS A 309 -28.39 -10.18 1.49
CA LYS A 309 -28.70 -9.25 2.57
C LYS A 309 -29.37 -8.00 1.99
N THR A 310 -30.27 -7.38 2.71
CA THR A 310 -30.95 -6.15 2.27
C THR A 310 -30.70 -5.05 3.29
N LEU A 311 -29.88 -4.05 2.91
CA LEU A 311 -29.55 -2.96 3.83
C LEU A 311 -30.65 -1.91 3.88
N TRP A 312 -30.94 -1.40 5.07
CA TRP A 312 -31.93 -0.35 5.29
C TRP A 312 -31.44 0.65 6.35
N THR A 313 -32.03 1.84 6.43
CA THR A 313 -31.64 2.86 7.43
C THR A 313 -32.82 3.72 7.87
N ASP A 314 -32.80 4.15 9.13
CA ASP A 314 -33.71 5.17 9.69
C ASP A 314 -33.22 6.61 9.45
N ASN A 315 -32.03 6.76 8.87
CA ASN A 315 -31.49 8.07 8.52
C ASN A 315 -32.41 8.82 7.53
N PRO A 316 -32.28 10.15 7.41
CA PRO A 316 -33.03 10.93 6.45
C PRO A 316 -32.83 10.44 5.00
N GLU A 317 -33.75 10.84 4.11
CA GLU A 317 -33.68 10.49 2.69
C GLU A 317 -32.35 10.93 2.06
N GLY A 318 -31.86 12.11 2.42
CA GLY A 318 -30.64 12.72 1.90
C GLY A 318 -30.85 13.45 0.57
N GLU A 319 -29.80 14.12 0.10
CA GLU A 319 -29.79 14.70 -1.24
C GLU A 319 -29.42 13.66 -2.30
N LYS A 320 -29.84 13.94 -3.54
CA LYS A 320 -29.42 13.18 -4.72
C LYS A 320 -27.90 13.24 -4.92
N ILE A 321 -27.36 12.20 -5.55
CA ILE A 321 -25.93 12.11 -5.88
C ILE A 321 -25.62 13.09 -7.01
N ASP A 322 -24.66 13.98 -6.79
CA ASP A 322 -24.24 14.93 -7.82
C ASP A 322 -23.26 14.27 -8.80
N LEU A 323 -23.57 14.30 -10.10
CA LEU A 323 -22.65 13.89 -11.16
C LEU A 323 -22.09 15.12 -11.88
N LEU A 324 -20.79 15.35 -11.75
CA LEU A 324 -20.10 16.47 -12.41
C LEU A 324 -19.38 15.95 -13.67
N ARG A 325 -19.77 16.49 -14.83
CA ARG A 325 -19.03 16.33 -16.07
C ARG A 325 -17.94 17.40 -16.17
N CYS A 326 -16.73 16.96 -16.49
CA CYS A 326 -15.55 17.81 -16.64
C CYS A 326 -14.97 17.70 -18.05
N ASN A 327 -14.38 18.79 -18.53
CA ASN A 327 -13.76 18.81 -19.86
C ASN A 327 -12.45 18.00 -19.85
N ASP A 328 -11.63 18.22 -18.84
CA ASP A 328 -10.37 17.54 -18.61
C ASP A 328 -10.09 17.29 -17.11
N ASP A 329 -8.96 16.67 -16.80
CA ASP A 329 -8.53 16.36 -15.44
C ASP A 329 -8.17 17.60 -14.61
N PHE A 330 -7.76 18.70 -15.25
CA PHE A 330 -7.56 19.99 -14.58
C PHE A 330 -8.89 20.63 -14.20
N ASP A 331 -9.88 20.66 -15.11
CA ASP A 331 -11.24 21.13 -14.85
C ASP A 331 -11.93 20.29 -13.77
N GLU A 332 -11.71 18.98 -13.76
CA GLU A 332 -12.14 18.10 -12.67
C GLU A 332 -11.57 18.54 -11.32
N ALA A 333 -10.26 18.72 -11.23
CA ALA A 333 -9.61 19.11 -9.98
C ALA A 333 -10.06 20.49 -9.49
N ILE A 334 -10.23 21.46 -10.40
CA ILE A 334 -10.72 22.81 -10.08
C ILE A 334 -12.16 22.74 -9.57
N LYS A 335 -13.05 22.01 -10.26
CA LYS A 335 -14.46 21.85 -9.84
C LYS A 335 -14.58 21.19 -8.47
N ILE A 336 -13.74 20.17 -8.20
CA ILE A 336 -13.67 19.55 -6.86
C ILE A 336 -13.22 20.60 -5.83
N ALA A 337 -12.13 21.32 -6.07
CA ALA A 337 -11.64 22.35 -5.13
C ALA A 337 -12.69 23.45 -4.87
N THR A 338 -13.40 23.90 -5.91
CA THR A 338 -14.50 24.87 -5.78
C THR A 338 -15.65 24.34 -4.93
N ARG A 339 -16.05 23.06 -5.10
CA ARG A 339 -17.10 22.46 -4.27
C ARG A 339 -16.64 22.24 -2.84
N VAL A 340 -15.37 21.88 -2.62
CA VAL A 340 -14.79 21.78 -1.26
C VAL A 340 -14.83 23.14 -0.55
N ASP A 341 -14.39 24.21 -1.21
CA ASP A 341 -14.45 25.58 -0.67
C ASP A 341 -15.91 26.00 -0.36
N MET A 342 -16.84 25.70 -1.26
CA MET A 342 -18.27 25.94 -1.03
C MET A 342 -18.79 25.22 0.22
N PHE A 343 -18.48 23.94 0.40
CA PHE A 343 -18.89 23.20 1.61
C PHE A 343 -18.23 23.74 2.88
N SER A 344 -16.95 24.12 2.80
CA SER A 344 -16.25 24.72 3.94
C SER A 344 -16.88 26.05 4.37
N ARG A 345 -17.24 26.92 3.41
CA ARG A 345 -17.98 28.17 3.68
C ARG A 345 -19.39 27.93 4.24
N ASN A 346 -20.00 26.80 3.91
CA ASN A 346 -21.30 26.39 4.44
C ASN A 346 -21.20 25.66 5.80
N GLY A 347 -20.03 25.69 6.45
CA GLY A 347 -19.85 25.25 7.84
C GLY A 347 -19.29 23.84 8.03
N TYR A 348 -18.97 23.10 6.95
CA TYR A 348 -18.27 21.83 7.08
C TYR A 348 -16.79 22.02 7.37
N SER A 349 -16.22 21.21 8.26
CA SER A 349 -14.77 21.16 8.44
C SER A 349 -14.12 20.49 7.23
N LEU A 350 -12.88 20.85 6.90
CA LEU A 350 -12.12 20.13 5.87
C LEU A 350 -11.92 18.65 6.23
N ASN A 351 -11.90 18.33 7.54
CA ASN A 351 -11.84 16.95 8.02
C ASN A 351 -13.10 16.14 7.66
N ASP A 352 -14.23 16.79 7.40
CA ASP A 352 -15.50 16.15 7.06
C ASP A 352 -15.57 15.76 5.58
N ILE A 353 -14.54 16.11 4.81
CA ILE A 353 -14.52 15.97 3.36
C ILE A 353 -13.37 15.05 2.95
N ALA A 354 -13.67 14.09 2.08
CA ALA A 354 -12.67 13.24 1.45
C ALA A 354 -12.79 13.23 -0.07
N VAL A 355 -11.63 13.18 -0.75
CA VAL A 355 -11.52 12.97 -2.20
C VAL A 355 -10.89 11.61 -2.45
N LEU A 356 -11.68 10.70 -3.01
CA LEU A 356 -11.32 9.33 -3.31
C LEU A 356 -10.99 9.18 -4.79
N TYR A 357 -9.91 8.46 -5.09
CA TYR A 357 -9.49 8.15 -6.46
C TYR A 357 -9.07 6.68 -6.61
N ARG A 358 -9.00 6.18 -7.84
CA ARG A 358 -8.66 4.77 -8.09
C ARG A 358 -7.15 4.51 -8.03
N THR A 359 -6.33 5.47 -8.45
CA THR A 359 -4.87 5.35 -8.52
C THR A 359 -4.17 6.57 -7.93
N ASN A 360 -3.00 6.38 -7.29
CA ASN A 360 -2.23 7.48 -6.71
C ASN A 360 -1.81 8.53 -7.73
N ALA A 361 -1.65 8.18 -9.01
CA ALA A 361 -1.30 9.12 -10.06
C ALA A 361 -2.33 10.26 -10.23
N GLN A 362 -3.59 10.05 -9.83
CA GLN A 362 -4.63 11.08 -9.85
C GLN A 362 -4.41 12.18 -8.80
N SER A 363 -3.66 11.91 -7.72
CA SER A 363 -3.48 12.87 -6.63
C SER A 363 -2.81 14.15 -7.11
N MET A 364 -1.81 14.05 -8.00
CA MET A 364 -0.97 15.17 -8.40
C MET A 364 -1.76 16.38 -8.93
N VAL A 365 -2.76 16.16 -9.80
CA VAL A 365 -3.57 17.25 -10.37
C VAL A 365 -4.52 17.84 -9.32
N LEU A 366 -5.07 16.99 -8.46
CA LEU A 366 -5.92 17.40 -7.32
C LEU A 366 -5.13 18.25 -6.33
N GLU A 367 -3.94 17.80 -5.93
CA GLU A 367 -3.02 18.52 -5.05
C GLU A 367 -2.66 19.90 -5.57
N ASN A 368 -2.40 20.01 -6.88
CA ASN A 368 -2.08 21.28 -7.52
C ASN A 368 -3.27 22.26 -7.48
N ALA A 369 -4.49 21.79 -7.71
CA ALA A 369 -5.69 22.62 -7.60
C ALA A 369 -5.93 23.08 -6.15
N LEU A 370 -5.83 22.17 -5.18
CA LEU A 370 -6.02 22.47 -3.76
C LEU A 370 -4.97 23.46 -3.24
N ARG A 371 -3.70 23.29 -3.64
CA ARG A 371 -2.62 24.23 -3.30
C ARG A 371 -2.89 25.62 -3.88
N LYS A 372 -3.35 25.72 -5.13
CA LYS A 372 -3.73 27.01 -5.75
C LYS A 372 -4.92 27.66 -5.06
N SER A 373 -5.85 26.86 -4.52
CA SER A 373 -7.01 27.33 -3.76
C SER A 373 -6.72 27.55 -2.27
N ASN A 374 -5.47 27.41 -1.82
CA ASN A 374 -5.08 27.50 -0.40
C ASN A 374 -5.90 26.58 0.52
N ILE A 375 -6.27 25.39 0.05
CA ILE A 375 -7.00 24.38 0.84
C ILE A 375 -5.96 23.43 1.45
N PRO A 376 -5.80 23.38 2.79
CA PRO A 376 -4.94 22.40 3.45
C PRO A 376 -5.43 20.97 3.14
N TYR A 377 -4.50 20.09 2.78
CA TYR A 377 -4.81 18.69 2.48
C TYR A 377 -3.75 17.73 3.01
N ILE A 378 -4.15 16.46 3.11
CA ILE A 378 -3.28 15.33 3.45
C ILE A 378 -3.53 14.17 2.48
N ILE A 379 -2.47 13.49 2.08
CA ILE A 379 -2.57 12.33 1.16
C ILE A 379 -2.37 11.04 1.94
N VAL A 380 -3.36 10.18 2.05
CA VAL A 380 -3.20 8.85 2.65
C VAL A 380 -2.62 7.89 1.60
N GLY A 381 -1.48 7.26 1.92
CA GLY A 381 -0.75 6.38 0.99
C GLY A 381 0.29 7.07 0.10
N GLY A 382 0.81 8.24 0.51
CA GLY A 382 2.05 8.82 -0.06
C GLY A 382 3.32 8.04 0.34
N ILE A 383 4.51 8.54 -0.01
CA ILE A 383 5.77 7.90 0.42
C ILE A 383 5.83 7.92 1.95
N SER A 384 5.78 6.72 2.55
CA SER A 384 5.86 6.50 3.99
C SER A 384 7.15 7.10 4.57
N PHE A 385 7.07 7.62 5.81
CA PHE A 385 8.24 8.15 6.51
C PHE A 385 9.33 7.06 6.66
N TYR A 386 8.92 5.83 6.97
CA TYR A 386 9.82 4.69 7.14
C TYR A 386 10.36 4.11 5.82
N LYS A 387 9.87 4.57 4.67
CA LYS A 387 10.42 4.21 3.34
C LYS A 387 11.50 5.17 2.85
N ARG A 388 11.72 6.29 3.53
CA ARG A 388 12.77 7.25 3.16
C ARG A 388 14.15 6.60 3.31
N LYS A 389 15.09 7.00 2.43
CA LYS A 389 16.42 6.37 2.34
C LYS A 389 17.13 6.40 3.69
N GLU A 390 17.28 7.59 4.24
CA GLU A 390 17.97 7.88 5.49
C GLU A 390 17.33 7.16 6.70
N ILE A 391 16.01 7.04 6.70
CA ILE A 391 15.27 6.33 7.76
C ILE A 391 15.55 4.82 7.69
N LYS A 392 15.50 4.25 6.48
CA LYS A 392 15.84 2.85 6.27
C LYS A 392 17.30 2.53 6.55
N ASP A 393 18.22 3.48 6.33
CA ASP A 393 19.63 3.34 6.67
C ASP A 393 19.76 3.20 8.21
N VAL A 394 19.15 4.11 8.98
CA VAL A 394 19.07 4.04 10.45
C VAL A 394 18.46 2.72 10.93
N LEU A 395 17.32 2.32 10.35
CA LEU A 395 16.67 1.06 10.74
C LEU A 395 17.52 -0.17 10.42
N SER A 396 18.36 -0.13 9.38
CA SER A 396 19.27 -1.23 9.03
C SER A 396 20.43 -1.34 10.02
N TYR A 397 20.96 -0.21 10.51
CA TYR A 397 21.89 -0.20 11.64
C TYR A 397 21.27 -0.86 12.88
N ILE A 398 20.06 -0.45 13.26
CA ILE A 398 19.36 -0.99 14.44
C ILE A 398 19.04 -2.49 14.24
N ARG A 399 18.65 -2.92 13.04
CA ARG A 399 18.43 -4.34 12.71
C ARG A 399 19.66 -5.19 12.95
N LEU A 400 20.86 -4.73 12.58
CA LEU A 400 22.10 -5.47 12.81
C LEU A 400 22.48 -5.59 14.29
N LEU A 401 21.91 -4.78 15.18
CA LEU A 401 22.06 -4.96 16.63
C LEU A 401 21.20 -6.12 17.16
N VAL A 402 20.09 -6.41 16.49
CA VAL A 402 19.14 -7.47 16.87
C VAL A 402 19.46 -8.79 16.16
N ASN A 403 19.56 -8.75 14.83
CA ASN A 403 19.84 -9.92 14.01
C ASN A 403 21.16 -9.70 13.23
N PRO A 404 22.28 -10.31 13.68
CA PRO A 404 23.57 -10.21 12.99
C PRO A 404 23.58 -10.97 11.66
N LYS A 405 22.59 -11.80 11.33
CA LYS A 405 22.55 -12.57 10.08
C LYS A 405 21.84 -11.84 8.95
N ASP A 406 21.42 -10.60 9.17
CA ASP A 406 20.60 -9.85 8.23
C ASP A 406 21.41 -9.24 7.07
N ASP A 407 21.59 -10.02 6.02
CA ASP A 407 22.32 -9.60 4.82
C ASP A 407 21.79 -8.31 4.16
N GLU A 408 20.47 -8.15 4.06
CA GLU A 408 19.88 -6.97 3.40
C GLU A 408 20.19 -5.68 4.19
N ALA A 409 20.21 -5.77 5.52
CA ALA A 409 20.69 -4.66 6.35
C ALA A 409 22.18 -4.37 6.05
N TYR A 410 23.05 -5.39 6.03
CA TYR A 410 24.47 -5.19 5.67
C TYR A 410 24.66 -4.54 4.31
N TYR A 411 23.99 -5.02 3.26
CA TYR A 411 24.13 -4.44 1.92
C TYR A 411 23.75 -2.96 1.87
N ARG A 412 22.84 -2.54 2.76
CA ARG A 412 22.41 -1.15 2.83
C ARG A 412 23.45 -0.26 3.49
N ILE A 413 24.03 -0.67 4.62
CA ILE A 413 24.78 0.24 5.50
C ILE A 413 26.29 0.03 5.53
N ILE A 414 26.81 -1.08 4.97
CA ILE A 414 28.23 -1.41 5.04
C ILE A 414 29.14 -0.31 4.48
N ASN A 415 28.65 0.47 3.51
CA ASN A 415 29.37 1.60 2.94
C ASN A 415 28.53 2.90 2.95
N GLU A 416 27.61 3.03 3.91
CA GLU A 416 26.86 4.27 4.17
C GLU A 416 26.96 4.63 5.67
N PRO A 417 27.78 5.61 6.09
CA PRO A 417 28.71 6.42 5.29
C PRO A 417 29.82 5.64 4.55
N PRO A 418 30.50 6.25 3.57
CA PRO A 418 31.58 5.59 2.83
C PRO A 418 32.75 5.14 3.71
N ARG A 419 33.14 3.85 3.61
CA ARG A 419 34.26 3.25 4.39
C ARG A 419 35.27 2.50 3.53
N GLY A 420 35.21 2.68 2.21
CA GLY A 420 36.10 2.01 1.26
C GLY A 420 35.71 0.55 0.94
N ILE A 421 34.48 0.14 1.24
CA ILE A 421 33.96 -1.20 0.93
C ILE A 421 33.15 -1.12 -0.38
N GLY A 422 33.85 -1.29 -1.50
CA GLY A 422 33.27 -1.17 -2.84
C GLY A 422 32.45 -2.38 -3.30
N GLN A 423 31.77 -2.22 -4.45
CA GLN A 423 30.93 -3.26 -5.05
C GLN A 423 31.73 -4.53 -5.45
N THR A 424 32.99 -4.39 -5.82
CA THR A 424 33.88 -5.52 -6.14
C THR A 424 34.12 -6.38 -4.90
N THR A 425 34.50 -5.76 -3.76
CA THR A 425 34.64 -6.44 -2.47
C THR A 425 33.37 -7.20 -2.11
N LEU A 426 32.21 -6.54 -2.17
CA LEU A 426 30.92 -7.19 -1.86
C LEU A 426 30.59 -8.34 -2.80
N LYS A 427 31.00 -8.28 -4.06
CA LYS A 427 30.82 -9.38 -5.02
C LYS A 427 31.64 -10.61 -4.62
N HIS A 428 32.91 -10.43 -4.22
CA HIS A 428 33.77 -11.53 -3.75
C HIS A 428 33.23 -12.14 -2.46
N VAL A 429 32.84 -11.31 -1.49
CA VAL A 429 32.25 -11.79 -0.22
C VAL A 429 30.97 -12.57 -0.48
N ARG A 430 30.05 -12.06 -1.32
CA ARG A 430 28.82 -12.78 -1.67
C ARG A 430 29.10 -14.11 -2.37
N HIS A 431 30.07 -14.14 -3.28
CA HIS A 431 30.42 -15.38 -3.96
C HIS A 431 30.91 -16.43 -2.96
N PHE A 432 31.78 -16.02 -2.03
CA PHE A 432 32.24 -16.87 -0.94
C PHE A 432 31.08 -17.35 -0.06
N SER A 433 30.22 -16.44 0.41
CA SER A 433 29.09 -16.78 1.30
C SER A 433 28.11 -17.76 0.63
N SER A 434 27.77 -17.53 -0.64
CA SER A 434 26.92 -18.42 -1.45
C SER A 434 27.54 -19.80 -1.66
N SER A 435 28.85 -19.86 -1.97
CA SER A 435 29.57 -21.13 -2.18
C SER A 435 29.64 -22.00 -0.91
N LYS A 436 29.59 -21.36 0.26
CA LYS A 436 29.66 -22.02 1.56
C LYS A 436 28.30 -22.11 2.28
N GLN A 437 27.22 -21.64 1.66
CA GLN A 437 25.86 -21.63 2.21
C GLN A 437 25.80 -20.96 3.60
N MET A 438 26.31 -19.75 3.70
CA MET A 438 26.35 -18.94 4.93
C MET A 438 25.89 -17.51 4.70
N CYS A 439 25.54 -16.79 5.78
CA CYS A 439 25.22 -15.37 5.74
C CYS A 439 26.48 -14.50 5.62
N LEU A 440 26.32 -13.19 5.41
CA LEU A 440 27.44 -12.26 5.28
C LEU A 440 28.24 -12.11 6.57
N SER A 441 27.59 -12.09 7.75
CA SER A 441 28.32 -11.96 9.02
C SER A 441 29.27 -13.15 9.23
N ASP A 442 28.81 -14.37 8.91
CA ASP A 442 29.67 -15.56 8.91
C ASP A 442 30.83 -15.41 7.92
N ALA A 443 30.58 -14.88 6.72
CA ALA A 443 31.62 -14.62 5.73
C ALA A 443 32.62 -13.53 6.18
N PHE A 444 32.16 -12.50 6.88
CA PHE A 444 33.02 -11.45 7.45
C PHE A 444 33.91 -11.98 8.57
N SER A 445 33.41 -12.91 9.39
CA SER A 445 34.24 -13.58 10.40
C SER A 445 35.40 -14.39 9.77
N ARG A 446 35.22 -14.85 8.52
CA ARG A 446 36.17 -15.64 7.73
C ARG A 446 36.80 -14.84 6.58
N ILE A 447 36.80 -13.51 6.66
CA ILE A 447 37.19 -12.62 5.57
C ILE A 447 38.62 -12.89 5.05
N THR A 448 39.51 -13.40 5.90
CA THR A 448 40.91 -13.74 5.56
C THR A 448 41.03 -14.97 4.65
N GLU A 449 39.99 -15.80 4.54
CA GLU A 449 39.96 -16.93 3.60
C GLU A 449 39.66 -16.50 2.17
N ILE A 450 39.22 -15.26 1.95
CA ILE A 450 38.87 -14.73 0.63
C ILE A 450 40.12 -14.11 -0.01
N GLY A 451 40.84 -14.91 -0.80
CA GLY A 451 42.14 -14.52 -1.38
C GLY A 451 42.12 -13.31 -2.32
N ASP A 452 40.97 -12.98 -2.92
CA ASP A 452 40.84 -11.89 -3.90
C ASP A 452 40.62 -10.49 -3.29
N LEU A 453 40.70 -10.35 -1.96
CA LEU A 453 40.42 -9.09 -1.29
C LEU A 453 41.68 -8.26 -1.01
N GLN A 454 41.58 -6.95 -1.25
CA GLN A 454 42.62 -6.01 -0.85
C GLN A 454 42.68 -5.88 0.67
N GLN A 455 43.89 -5.73 1.22
CA GLN A 455 44.10 -5.60 2.67
C GLN A 455 43.29 -4.46 3.30
N ARG A 456 43.13 -3.34 2.59
CA ARG A 456 42.31 -2.19 3.05
C ARG A 456 40.84 -2.58 3.27
N ALA A 457 40.27 -3.39 2.37
CA ALA A 457 38.89 -3.85 2.49
C ALA A 457 38.73 -4.85 3.64
N ILE A 458 39.71 -5.73 3.84
CA ILE A 458 39.73 -6.68 4.98
C ILE A 458 39.73 -5.93 6.31
N VAL A 459 40.58 -4.90 6.45
CA VAL A 459 40.66 -4.07 7.65
C VAL A 459 39.33 -3.33 7.87
N ALA A 460 38.79 -2.65 6.84
CA ALA A 460 37.54 -1.91 6.95
C ALA A 460 36.35 -2.79 7.39
N ILE A 461 36.24 -4.02 6.86
CA ILE A 461 35.20 -4.98 7.26
C ILE A 461 35.39 -5.41 8.72
N ARG A 462 36.63 -5.70 9.14
CA ARG A 462 36.93 -6.08 10.52
C ARG A 462 36.61 -4.97 11.52
N ASP A 463 36.98 -3.74 11.20
CA ASP A 463 36.70 -2.58 12.04
C ASP A 463 35.19 -2.35 12.16
N PHE A 464 34.45 -2.52 11.07
CA PHE A 464 32.99 -2.43 11.06
C PHE A 464 32.33 -3.52 11.91
N GLU A 465 32.73 -4.79 11.77
CA GLU A 465 32.22 -5.88 12.60
C GLU A 465 32.55 -5.68 14.08
N ALA A 466 33.77 -5.22 14.40
CA ALA A 466 34.17 -4.90 15.77
C ALA A 466 33.29 -3.79 16.36
N PHE A 467 33.03 -2.74 15.58
CA PHE A 467 32.09 -1.67 15.95
C PHE A 467 30.69 -2.22 16.26
N LEU A 468 30.12 -3.05 15.38
CA LEU A 468 28.80 -3.65 15.62
C LEU A 468 28.78 -4.49 16.90
N ASN A 469 29.80 -5.30 17.14
CA ASN A 469 29.88 -6.16 18.32
C ASN A 469 29.96 -5.38 19.63
N VAL A 470 30.70 -4.27 19.67
CA VAL A 470 30.74 -3.37 20.85
C VAL A 470 29.35 -2.87 21.22
N TYR A 471 28.55 -2.43 20.24
CA TYR A 471 27.20 -1.92 20.53
C TYR A 471 26.19 -3.01 20.82
N ARG A 472 26.34 -4.21 20.23
CA ARG A 472 25.55 -5.39 20.62
C ARG A 472 25.75 -5.74 22.09
N GLU A 473 27.00 -5.75 22.57
CA GLU A 473 27.30 -6.00 23.98
C GLU A 473 26.74 -4.89 24.89
N LYS A 474 26.93 -3.61 24.52
CA LYS A 474 26.37 -2.48 25.29
C LYS A 474 24.85 -2.58 25.46
N ILE A 475 24.12 -2.96 24.42
CA ILE A 475 22.65 -2.98 24.45
C ILE A 475 22.08 -4.05 25.37
N VAL A 476 22.78 -5.17 25.55
CA VAL A 476 22.35 -6.26 26.44
C VAL A 476 22.38 -5.84 27.91
N HIS A 477 23.25 -4.87 28.25
CA HIS A 477 23.47 -4.42 29.63
C HIS A 477 22.81 -3.08 29.96
N GLU A 478 22.09 -2.46 29.01
CA GLU A 478 21.51 -1.13 29.19
C GLU A 478 20.02 -1.23 29.54
N GLU A 479 19.58 -0.47 30.55
CA GLU A 479 18.17 -0.41 30.95
C GLU A 479 17.33 0.42 29.98
N ASN A 480 17.93 1.43 29.32
CA ASN A 480 17.28 2.25 28.31
C ASN A 480 17.91 2.12 26.92
N PRO A 481 17.37 1.22 26.06
CA PRO A 481 17.87 1.00 24.71
C PRO A 481 17.95 2.25 23.83
N ALA A 482 17.09 3.25 24.08
CA ALA A 482 17.05 4.47 23.26
C ALA A 482 18.34 5.29 23.35
N ASN A 483 19.00 5.30 24.51
CA ASN A 483 20.25 6.04 24.71
C ASN A 483 21.39 5.41 23.91
N VAL A 484 21.52 4.08 23.98
CA VAL A 484 22.52 3.34 23.21
C VAL A 484 22.26 3.45 21.71
N ILE A 485 21.01 3.43 21.26
CA ILE A 485 20.68 3.65 19.85
C ILE A 485 21.10 5.05 19.38
N ALA A 486 20.81 6.09 20.17
CA ALA A 486 21.21 7.45 19.81
C ALA A 486 22.75 7.59 19.70
N GLU A 487 23.48 7.13 20.72
CA GLU A 487 24.95 7.11 20.71
C GLU A 487 25.50 6.28 19.53
N TYR A 488 24.89 5.12 19.27
CA TYR A 488 25.28 4.24 18.18
C TYR A 488 25.15 4.92 16.83
N ILE A 489 23.99 5.54 16.55
CA ILE A 489 23.72 6.22 15.27
C ILE A 489 24.63 7.45 15.11
N GLU A 490 24.86 8.23 16.17
CA GLU A 490 25.84 9.32 16.14
C GLU A 490 27.24 8.80 15.79
N THR A 491 27.68 7.71 16.42
CA THR A 491 29.02 7.14 16.21
C THR A 491 29.20 6.53 14.81
N THR A 492 28.12 6.21 14.09
CA THR A 492 28.22 5.72 12.70
C THR A 492 28.82 6.73 11.72
N GLY A 493 28.76 8.03 12.05
CA GLY A 493 29.12 9.15 11.16
C GLY A 493 28.00 9.56 10.20
N LEU A 494 26.79 9.00 10.30
CA LEU A 494 25.69 9.25 9.37
C LEU A 494 25.19 10.70 9.44
N LEU A 495 25.09 11.25 10.66
CA LEU A 495 24.65 12.63 10.88
C LEU A 495 25.70 13.63 10.39
N GLU A 496 26.98 13.38 10.65
CA GLU A 496 28.10 14.19 10.15
C GLU A 496 28.13 14.20 8.63
N MET A 497 27.97 13.04 7.99
CA MET A 497 27.93 12.92 6.53
C MET A 497 26.85 13.82 5.90
N TYR A 498 25.63 13.81 6.44
CA TYR A 498 24.57 14.71 5.92
C TYR A 498 24.84 16.18 6.22
N LYS A 499 25.43 16.48 7.39
CA LYS A 499 25.79 17.86 7.76
C LYS A 499 26.88 18.44 6.84
N GLU A 500 27.86 17.62 6.45
CA GLU A 500 28.98 18.02 5.58
C GLU A 500 28.55 18.25 4.13
N MET A 501 27.51 17.55 3.63
CA MET A 501 26.99 17.75 2.28
C MET A 501 26.42 19.16 2.05
N ASN A 502 25.89 19.80 3.10
CA ASN A 502 25.41 21.19 3.13
C ASN A 502 24.46 21.57 1.97
N THR A 503 23.57 20.65 1.57
CA THR A 503 22.47 20.89 0.62
C THR A 503 21.12 20.89 1.34
N GLU A 504 20.10 21.52 0.74
CA GLU A 504 18.72 21.52 1.28
C GLU A 504 18.20 20.09 1.48
N GLU A 505 18.40 19.21 0.51
CA GLU A 505 18.04 17.78 0.60
C GLU A 505 18.78 17.07 1.76
N SER A 506 20.06 17.37 1.97
CA SER A 506 20.83 16.77 3.07
C SER A 506 20.38 17.25 4.45
N LEU A 507 19.96 18.51 4.56
CA LEU A 507 19.39 19.07 5.79
C LEU A 507 18.04 18.42 6.11
N ASP A 508 17.20 18.18 5.10
CA ASP A 508 15.96 17.42 5.27
C ASP A 508 16.21 15.98 5.75
N ARG A 509 17.21 15.30 5.18
CA ARG A 509 17.60 13.95 5.64
C ARG A 509 18.10 13.97 7.08
N TRP A 510 18.93 14.94 7.44
CA TRP A 510 19.42 15.13 8.79
C TRP A 510 18.26 15.35 9.79
N ASN A 511 17.29 16.20 9.44
CA ASN A 511 16.08 16.41 10.23
C ASN A 511 15.26 15.13 10.38
N ASN A 512 15.12 14.33 9.32
CA ASN A 512 14.40 13.06 9.37
C ASN A 512 15.10 12.05 10.31
N VAL A 513 16.43 11.97 10.28
CA VAL A 513 17.20 11.12 11.20
C VAL A 513 17.01 11.56 12.65
N LEU A 514 17.05 12.87 12.94
CA LEU A 514 16.75 13.36 14.29
C LEU A 514 15.32 13.05 14.73
N GLN A 515 14.35 13.16 13.81
CA GLN A 515 12.96 12.85 14.09
C GLN A 515 12.81 11.38 14.52
N ILE A 516 13.39 10.41 13.78
CA ILE A 516 13.28 9.00 14.16
C ILE A 516 13.97 8.71 15.50
N LEU A 517 15.11 9.34 15.80
CA LEU A 517 15.77 9.19 17.11
C LEU A 517 14.88 9.72 18.25
N SER A 518 14.20 10.85 18.03
CA SER A 518 13.22 11.39 18.97
C SER A 518 12.03 10.45 19.15
N ASP A 519 11.51 9.87 18.06
CA ASP A 519 10.40 8.92 18.08
C ASP A 519 10.77 7.64 18.84
N ILE A 520 11.97 7.12 18.63
CA ILE A 520 12.53 5.97 19.38
C ILE A 520 12.56 6.28 20.87
N LYS A 521 13.07 7.45 21.26
CA LYS A 521 13.15 7.86 22.66
C LYS A 521 11.77 7.98 23.29
N SER A 522 10.80 8.55 22.57
CA SER A 522 9.40 8.65 23.01
C SER A 522 8.75 7.26 23.17
N PHE A 523 9.04 6.35 22.24
CA PHE A 523 8.53 4.99 22.24
C PHE A 523 8.95 4.22 23.48
N PHE A 524 10.25 4.16 23.78
CA PHE A 524 10.77 3.43 24.96
C PHE A 524 10.42 4.12 26.28
N LYS A 525 10.21 5.44 26.28
CA LYS A 525 9.68 6.15 27.46
C LYS A 525 8.24 5.72 27.78
N THR A 526 7.42 5.46 26.76
CA THR A 526 6.01 5.09 26.93
C THR A 526 5.84 3.58 27.15
N ASN A 527 6.77 2.77 26.64
CA ASN A 527 6.74 1.31 26.70
C ASN A 527 8.09 0.76 27.24
N PRO A 528 8.42 1.02 28.52
CA PRO A 528 9.72 0.66 29.09
C PRO A 528 10.00 -0.85 29.12
N GLU A 529 8.97 -1.68 29.03
CA GLU A 529 9.07 -3.15 29.01
C GLU A 529 9.37 -3.74 27.63
N LEU A 530 9.29 -2.94 26.55
CA LEU A 530 9.50 -3.43 25.19
C LEU A 530 10.98 -3.43 24.81
N THR A 531 11.36 -4.39 23.97
CA THR A 531 12.73 -4.53 23.45
C THR A 531 12.92 -3.83 22.11
N ILE A 532 14.17 -3.72 21.64
CA ILE A 532 14.47 -3.24 20.27
C ILE A 532 13.84 -4.15 19.22
N ALA A 533 13.84 -5.45 19.44
CA ALA A 533 13.20 -6.40 18.54
C ALA A 533 11.69 -6.12 18.42
N ASP A 534 11.04 -5.77 19.52
CA ASP A 534 9.61 -5.38 19.52
C ASP A 534 9.39 -4.08 18.75
N TYR A 535 10.25 -3.08 18.93
CA TYR A 535 10.19 -1.81 18.19
C TYR A 535 10.32 -2.03 16.68
N ILE A 536 11.35 -2.76 16.23
CA ILE A 536 11.56 -3.08 14.80
C ILE A 536 10.36 -3.85 14.26
N GLN A 537 9.85 -4.83 15.01
CA GLN A 537 8.68 -5.59 14.60
C GLN A 537 7.45 -4.70 14.41
N GLN A 538 7.20 -3.75 15.31
CA GLN A 538 6.08 -2.84 15.17
C GLN A 538 6.22 -2.00 13.91
N ILE A 539 7.40 -1.42 13.64
CA ILE A 539 7.64 -0.63 12.43
C ILE A 539 7.50 -1.46 11.16
N SER A 540 8.10 -2.65 11.12
CA SER A 540 8.01 -3.54 9.96
C SER A 540 6.57 -3.94 9.66
N LEU A 541 5.68 -3.98 10.66
CA LEU A 541 4.28 -4.36 10.50
C LEU A 541 3.33 -3.17 10.29
N MET A 542 3.81 -1.93 10.42
CA MET A 542 3.01 -0.73 10.15
C MET A 542 2.71 -0.59 8.65
N SER A 543 1.47 -0.25 8.33
CA SER A 543 1.07 0.05 6.95
C SER A 543 1.12 1.56 6.68
N ASP A 544 1.22 1.96 5.40
CA ASP A 544 1.19 3.38 4.98
C ASP A 544 -0.09 4.13 5.46
N ILE A 545 -1.14 3.39 5.84
CA ILE A 545 -2.42 3.92 6.36
C ILE A 545 -2.33 4.20 7.87
N ASP A 546 -1.49 3.45 8.60
CA ASP A 546 -1.33 3.55 10.06
C ASP A 546 -0.45 4.74 10.48
N GLU A 547 0.33 5.31 9.56
CA GLU A 547 1.31 6.38 9.83
C GLU A 547 0.72 7.78 10.03
N LYS A 548 -0.60 7.97 9.89
CA LYS A 548 -1.19 9.31 9.86
C LYS A 548 -2.09 9.59 11.05
N ASP A 549 -1.58 10.43 11.94
CA ASP A 549 -2.43 11.40 12.64
C ASP A 549 -2.97 12.35 11.57
N LEU A 550 -4.26 12.20 11.23
CA LEU A 550 -4.97 13.14 10.38
C LEU A 550 -4.85 14.52 11.05
N LYS A 551 -3.99 15.40 10.52
CA LYS A 551 -3.83 16.75 11.07
C LYS A 551 -5.20 17.43 11.05
N SER A 552 -5.63 17.91 12.22
CA SER A 552 -6.89 18.64 12.36
C SER A 552 -6.93 19.82 11.38
N GLY A 553 -8.01 19.91 10.59
CA GLY A 553 -8.28 21.01 9.68
C GLY A 553 -7.78 20.79 8.25
N SER A 554 -7.68 19.54 7.78
CA SER A 554 -7.19 19.24 6.42
C SER A 554 -8.10 18.30 5.64
N LEU A 555 -8.23 18.57 4.34
CA LEU A 555 -8.96 17.72 3.39
C LEU A 555 -8.22 16.41 3.18
N THR A 556 -8.92 15.28 3.21
CA THR A 556 -8.27 13.97 3.03
C THR A 556 -8.32 13.49 1.57
N LEU A 557 -7.15 13.25 0.97
CA LEU A 557 -6.99 12.66 -0.36
C LEU A 557 -6.50 11.22 -0.21
N MET A 558 -7.16 10.24 -0.84
CA MET A 558 -6.73 8.85 -0.75
C MET A 558 -7.26 7.97 -1.86
N THR A 559 -6.69 6.78 -2.01
CA THR A 559 -7.31 5.76 -2.87
C THR A 559 -8.60 5.21 -2.25
N VAL A 560 -9.52 4.73 -3.09
CA VAL A 560 -10.73 4.04 -2.61
C VAL A 560 -10.39 2.81 -1.74
N HIS A 561 -9.27 2.13 -2.00
CA HIS A 561 -8.79 1.02 -1.16
C HIS A 561 -8.41 1.49 0.24
N SER A 562 -7.71 2.62 0.34
CA SER A 562 -7.29 3.22 1.61
C SER A 562 -8.47 3.77 2.41
N ALA A 563 -9.60 4.04 1.75
CA ALA A 563 -10.81 4.55 2.40
C ALA A 563 -11.61 3.47 3.13
N LYS A 564 -11.30 2.19 2.93
CA LYS A 564 -11.98 1.09 3.61
C LYS A 564 -11.89 1.26 5.13
N GLY A 565 -13.02 1.09 5.81
CA GLY A 565 -13.15 1.32 7.25
C GLY A 565 -13.40 2.78 7.66
N LEU A 566 -13.08 3.76 6.82
CA LEU A 566 -13.30 5.19 7.10
C LEU A 566 -14.72 5.63 6.71
N GLU A 567 -15.10 6.84 7.11
CA GLU A 567 -16.39 7.45 6.81
C GLU A 567 -16.31 8.97 6.92
N TYR A 568 -16.96 9.68 6.00
CA TYR A 568 -16.93 11.14 5.90
C TYR A 568 -18.34 11.68 5.61
N PRO A 569 -18.76 12.80 6.21
CA PRO A 569 -19.97 13.51 5.81
C PRO A 569 -20.08 13.71 4.29
N ILE A 570 -18.99 14.16 3.67
CA ILE A 570 -18.94 14.47 2.24
C ILE A 570 -17.83 13.67 1.56
N VAL A 571 -18.17 12.96 0.49
CA VAL A 571 -17.21 12.18 -0.30
C VAL A 571 -17.29 12.58 -1.77
N PHE A 572 -16.13 12.84 -2.36
CA PHE A 572 -15.93 12.91 -3.80
C PHE A 572 -15.30 11.61 -4.30
N ILE A 573 -15.79 11.06 -5.41
CA ILE A 573 -15.11 9.99 -6.13
C ILE A 573 -14.76 10.51 -7.52
N SER A 574 -13.46 10.67 -7.78
CA SER A 574 -12.94 11.26 -9.02
C SER A 574 -12.51 10.23 -10.06
N GLY A 575 -12.54 10.64 -11.32
CA GLY A 575 -12.14 9.81 -12.44
C GLY A 575 -13.04 8.61 -12.68
N MET A 576 -14.37 8.80 -12.61
CA MET A 576 -15.38 7.78 -12.94
C MET A 576 -15.46 7.56 -14.46
N GLU A 577 -14.37 7.02 -15.03
CA GLU A 577 -14.12 6.84 -16.45
C GLU A 577 -13.82 5.37 -16.78
N ARG A 578 -14.21 4.91 -17.97
CA ARG A 578 -13.79 3.60 -18.48
C ARG A 578 -12.28 3.54 -18.62
N GLY A 579 -11.66 2.46 -18.14
CA GLY A 579 -10.21 2.32 -18.15
C GLY A 579 -9.49 3.10 -17.04
N LEU A 580 -10.21 3.84 -16.19
CA LEU A 580 -9.69 4.38 -14.94
C LEU A 580 -10.39 3.72 -13.76
N PHE A 581 -11.72 3.82 -13.70
CA PHE A 581 -12.56 3.20 -12.68
C PHE A 581 -13.88 2.73 -13.30
N PRO A 582 -13.99 1.47 -13.77
CA PRO A 582 -13.08 0.35 -13.51
C PRO A 582 -11.73 0.44 -14.23
N LEU A 583 -10.69 -0.07 -13.58
CA LEU A 583 -9.35 -0.18 -14.18
C LEU A 583 -9.32 -1.31 -15.22
N GLN A 584 -9.64 -0.98 -16.47
CA GLN A 584 -9.81 -1.96 -17.54
C GLN A 584 -8.46 -2.53 -18.03
N ARG A 585 -8.33 -3.86 -18.04
CA ARG A 585 -7.25 -4.63 -18.68
C ARG A 585 -7.80 -5.33 -19.93
N GLN A 586 -6.96 -5.61 -20.92
CA GLN A 586 -7.40 -6.21 -22.19
C GLN A 586 -8.09 -7.58 -22.00
N ASP A 587 -7.70 -8.34 -20.98
CA ASP A 587 -8.24 -9.67 -20.65
C ASP A 587 -9.11 -9.69 -19.38
N MET A 588 -9.77 -8.58 -19.04
CA MET A 588 -10.53 -8.47 -17.79
C MET A 588 -11.65 -9.53 -17.72
N HIS A 589 -11.54 -10.43 -16.75
CA HIS A 589 -12.55 -11.44 -16.47
C HIS A 589 -13.73 -10.87 -15.67
N GLU A 590 -14.88 -11.53 -15.75
CA GLU A 590 -16.11 -11.12 -15.04
C GLU A 590 -15.87 -10.92 -13.53
N GLU A 591 -15.06 -11.77 -12.91
CA GLU A 591 -14.75 -11.67 -11.47
C GLU A 591 -13.88 -10.43 -11.12
N GLU A 592 -13.03 -9.96 -12.03
CA GLU A 592 -12.26 -8.72 -11.83
C GLU A 592 -13.17 -7.49 -11.92
N GLU A 593 -14.17 -7.52 -12.82
CA GLU A 593 -15.19 -6.48 -12.90
C GLU A 593 -16.06 -6.46 -11.63
N GLU A 594 -16.44 -7.62 -11.11
CA GLU A 594 -17.16 -7.73 -9.83
C GLU A 594 -16.37 -7.13 -8.66
N GLU A 595 -15.03 -7.26 -8.66
CA GLU A 595 -14.16 -6.67 -7.65
C GLU A 595 -14.06 -5.14 -7.79
N GLU A 596 -13.89 -4.61 -9.00
CA GLU A 596 -13.94 -3.17 -9.22
C GLU A 596 -15.31 -2.59 -8.85
N ARG A 597 -16.39 -3.36 -9.02
CA ARG A 597 -17.72 -2.98 -8.56
C ARG A 597 -17.84 -2.97 -7.04
N ARG A 598 -17.27 -3.95 -6.34
CA ARG A 598 -17.14 -3.95 -4.87
C ARG A 598 -16.32 -2.74 -4.39
N LEU A 599 -15.26 -2.40 -5.10
CA LEU A 599 -14.45 -1.21 -4.80
C LEU A 599 -15.28 0.08 -4.95
N PHE A 600 -16.08 0.20 -6.01
CA PHE A 600 -16.99 1.33 -6.17
C PHE A 600 -18.06 1.38 -5.07
N TYR A 601 -18.67 0.24 -4.73
CA TYR A 601 -19.58 0.10 -3.59
C TYR A 601 -18.93 0.57 -2.27
N VAL A 602 -17.67 0.20 -2.01
CA VAL A 602 -16.93 0.67 -0.84
C VAL A 602 -16.82 2.19 -0.85
N GLY A 603 -16.42 2.79 -1.98
CA GLY A 603 -16.34 4.24 -2.15
C GLY A 603 -17.65 4.97 -1.86
N VAL A 604 -18.76 4.50 -2.45
CA VAL A 604 -20.10 5.06 -2.25
C VAL A 604 -20.51 5.00 -0.76
N THR A 605 -20.25 3.86 -0.10
CA THR A 605 -20.61 3.64 1.31
C THR A 605 -19.67 4.32 2.32
N ARG A 606 -18.69 5.12 1.86
CA ARG A 606 -17.91 6.00 2.75
C ARG A 606 -18.65 7.30 3.06
N ALA A 607 -19.57 7.71 2.19
CA ALA A 607 -20.35 8.93 2.34
C ALA A 607 -21.45 8.76 3.40
N LYS A 608 -21.54 9.69 4.35
CA LYS A 608 -22.67 9.77 5.29
C LYS A 608 -23.83 10.57 4.72
N GLU A 609 -23.56 11.76 4.18
CA GLU A 609 -24.59 12.75 3.86
C GLU A 609 -24.62 13.20 2.40
N ARG A 610 -23.45 13.38 1.78
CA ARG A 610 -23.31 13.84 0.39
C ARG A 610 -22.29 13.01 -0.37
N LEU A 611 -22.65 12.61 -1.58
CA LEU A 611 -21.78 11.92 -2.52
C LEU A 611 -21.74 12.69 -3.83
N LEU A 612 -20.53 12.99 -4.29
CA LEU A 612 -20.27 13.63 -5.58
C LEU A 612 -19.40 12.73 -6.42
N LEU A 613 -19.80 12.50 -7.67
CA LEU A 613 -19.09 11.68 -8.64
C LEU A 613 -18.60 12.59 -9.77
N THR A 614 -17.35 12.44 -10.19
CA THR A 614 -16.79 13.25 -11.28
C THR A 614 -16.18 12.38 -12.37
N TYR A 615 -16.28 12.83 -13.61
CA TYR A 615 -15.58 12.24 -14.76
C TYR A 615 -15.16 13.34 -15.73
N ALA A 616 -14.03 13.15 -16.40
CA ALA A 616 -13.55 14.03 -17.45
C ALA A 616 -13.80 13.43 -18.84
N ASP A 617 -14.10 14.27 -19.84
CA ASP A 617 -14.21 13.86 -21.24
C ASP A 617 -12.82 13.59 -21.86
N ARG A 618 -11.77 14.21 -21.32
CA ARG A 618 -10.37 14.04 -21.75
C ARG A 618 -9.47 13.89 -20.53
N ARG A 619 -8.42 13.07 -20.62
CA ARG A 619 -7.44 12.95 -19.54
C ARG A 619 -6.04 12.79 -20.08
N ALA A 620 -5.10 13.53 -19.51
CA ALA A 620 -3.68 13.32 -19.77
C ALA A 620 -3.19 12.09 -18.99
N ARG A 621 -2.64 11.10 -19.68
CA ARG A 621 -1.95 9.95 -19.06
C ARG A 621 -0.57 9.83 -19.67
N PHE A 622 0.47 9.86 -18.82
CA PHE A 622 1.86 9.72 -19.25
C PHE A 622 2.30 10.68 -20.38
N GLY A 623 1.66 11.86 -20.48
CA GLY A 623 1.95 12.88 -21.50
C GLY A 623 1.03 12.86 -22.72
N ASP A 624 0.22 11.82 -22.90
CA ASP A 624 -0.75 11.71 -24.00
C ASP A 624 -2.17 12.07 -23.52
N VAL A 625 -2.86 12.94 -24.25
CA VAL A 625 -4.26 13.29 -23.99
C VAL A 625 -5.16 12.31 -24.74
N SER A 626 -6.01 11.59 -23.99
CA SER A 626 -6.94 10.63 -24.57
C SER A 626 -8.38 10.97 -24.19
N GLU A 627 -9.30 10.82 -25.14
CA GLU A 627 -10.74 10.93 -24.86
C GLU A 627 -11.20 9.77 -23.98
N GLN A 628 -12.01 10.09 -22.98
CA GLN A 628 -12.52 9.14 -22.00
C GLN A 628 -14.03 8.99 -22.19
N SER A 629 -14.52 7.81 -21.84
CA SER A 629 -15.96 7.55 -21.74
C SER A 629 -16.36 7.43 -20.27
N PRO A 630 -17.57 7.87 -19.88
CA PRO A 630 -18.06 7.70 -18.51
C PRO A 630 -18.07 6.22 -18.10
N SER A 631 -17.74 5.96 -16.84
CA SER A 631 -17.72 4.62 -16.26
C SER A 631 -19.05 3.89 -16.42
N ASN A 632 -18.98 2.58 -16.61
CA ASN A 632 -20.17 1.72 -16.66
C ASN A 632 -20.95 1.76 -15.34
N PHE A 633 -20.25 1.88 -14.21
CA PHE A 633 -20.87 1.90 -12.88
C PHE A 633 -21.83 3.07 -12.69
N LEU A 634 -21.63 4.19 -13.40
CA LEU A 634 -22.57 5.32 -13.37
C LEU A 634 -23.95 4.96 -13.95
N ARG A 635 -24.03 3.97 -14.84
CA ARG A 635 -25.29 3.48 -15.43
C ARG A 635 -25.99 2.44 -14.55
N GLU A 636 -25.26 1.87 -13.59
CA GLU A 636 -25.79 0.89 -12.64
C GLU A 636 -26.54 1.56 -11.48
N ILE A 637 -26.22 2.82 -11.19
CA ILE A 637 -26.95 3.65 -10.23
C ILE A 637 -28.36 3.93 -10.75
N ASN A 638 -29.37 3.74 -9.90
CA ASN A 638 -30.75 4.11 -10.22
C ASN A 638 -30.82 5.59 -10.68
N PRO A 639 -31.33 5.87 -11.90
CA PRO A 639 -31.44 7.22 -12.44
C PRO A 639 -32.15 8.23 -11.54
N ASP A 640 -33.10 7.79 -10.72
CA ASP A 640 -33.87 8.67 -9.84
C ASP A 640 -33.03 9.26 -8.69
N LEU A 641 -31.92 8.60 -8.35
CA LEU A 641 -31.04 8.94 -7.22
C LEU A 641 -29.89 9.88 -7.61
N ILE A 642 -29.70 10.16 -8.91
CA ILE A 642 -28.53 10.89 -9.42
C ILE A 642 -28.94 12.14 -10.20
N ASN A 643 -28.36 13.28 -9.83
CA ASN A 643 -28.46 14.53 -10.58
C ASN A 643 -27.50 14.46 -11.76
N ARG A 644 -28.02 14.13 -12.94
CA ARG A 644 -27.22 14.14 -14.17
C ARG A 644 -27.14 15.56 -14.74
N PRO A 645 -25.95 15.99 -15.23
CA PRO A 645 -25.86 17.26 -15.93
C PRO A 645 -26.75 17.20 -17.17
N GLU A 646 -27.56 18.24 -17.40
CA GLU A 646 -28.42 18.31 -18.58
C GLU A 646 -27.58 18.11 -19.85
N TYR A 647 -27.93 17.08 -20.62
CA TYR A 647 -27.34 16.86 -21.94
C TYR A 647 -27.90 17.94 -22.88
N ARG A 648 -27.32 19.14 -22.90
CA ARG A 648 -27.57 20.09 -23.98
C ARG A 648 -27.04 19.48 -25.26
N LYS A 649 -27.93 18.87 -26.06
CA LYS A 649 -27.62 18.50 -27.44
C LYS A 649 -27.05 19.74 -28.12
N PRO A 650 -25.87 19.68 -28.77
CA PRO A 650 -25.45 20.79 -29.63
C PRO A 650 -26.55 20.98 -30.67
N ALA A 651 -27.05 22.21 -30.78
CA ALA A 651 -28.14 22.56 -31.68
C ALA A 651 -27.77 22.11 -33.11
N THR A 652 -28.43 21.08 -33.60
CA THR A 652 -28.38 20.65 -35.00
C THR A 652 -29.19 21.64 -35.82
N SER A 653 -28.58 22.73 -36.25
CA SER A 653 -29.10 23.57 -37.32
C SER A 653 -28.03 24.54 -37.84
N PHE A 654 -27.09 24.03 -38.63
CA PHE A 654 -26.60 24.78 -39.79
C PHE A 654 -26.52 23.81 -40.96
N THR A 655 -27.56 23.89 -41.80
CA THR A 655 -27.56 23.36 -43.17
C THR A 655 -26.34 23.91 -43.91
N ALA A 656 -25.34 23.07 -44.13
CA ALA A 656 -24.23 23.39 -45.01
C ALA A 656 -24.74 23.51 -46.46
N PRO A 657 -24.50 24.63 -47.16
CA PRO A 657 -24.71 24.69 -48.60
C PRO A 657 -23.66 23.82 -49.30
N LYS A 658 -24.09 23.06 -50.32
CA LYS A 658 -23.25 22.17 -51.13
C LYS A 658 -22.02 22.89 -51.73
N PRO A 659 -20.85 22.21 -51.84
CA PRO A 659 -19.68 22.80 -52.47
C PRO A 659 -19.82 22.82 -54.00
N LYS A 660 -19.65 24.00 -54.60
CA LYS A 660 -19.30 24.13 -56.02
C LYS A 660 -17.79 24.26 -56.13
N LEU A 661 -17.16 23.36 -56.89
CA LEU A 661 -15.77 23.47 -57.33
C LEU A 661 -15.59 24.73 -58.19
N PHE A 662 -14.59 25.56 -57.90
CA PHE A 662 -13.80 26.28 -58.92
C PHE A 662 -12.43 26.75 -58.35
N ALA A 663 -11.38 26.36 -59.08
CA ALA A 663 -10.06 26.96 -59.35
C ALA A 663 -9.22 27.69 -58.27
N LYS A 664 -7.96 27.24 -58.17
CA LYS A 664 -6.77 27.93 -57.64
C LYS A 664 -6.56 29.32 -58.28
N LYS A 665 -6.13 30.30 -57.48
CA LYS A 665 -5.01 31.22 -57.79
C LYS A 665 -4.48 31.95 -56.54
N GLU A 666 -3.23 32.35 -56.65
CA GLU A 666 -2.25 32.74 -55.63
C GLU A 666 -2.44 34.15 -55.02
N ASP A 667 -1.72 34.34 -53.90
CA ASP A 667 -1.12 35.57 -53.36
C ASP A 667 -2.00 36.76 -52.93
N THR A 668 -1.95 37.11 -51.64
CA THR A 668 -1.13 38.24 -51.11
C THR A 668 -1.56 38.65 -49.69
N SER A 669 -0.56 38.98 -48.86
CA SER A 669 -0.59 39.92 -47.72
C SER A 669 -1.59 39.71 -46.56
N PHE A 670 -1.07 39.25 -45.42
CA PHE A 670 -1.59 39.65 -44.10
C PHE A 670 -0.53 40.45 -43.36
N GLY A 671 -0.84 41.73 -43.18
CA GLY A 671 -0.08 42.67 -42.37
C GLY A 671 -0.38 42.52 -40.88
N ASN A 672 0.70 42.64 -40.12
CA ASN A 672 0.86 43.12 -38.75
C ASN A 672 -0.39 43.52 -37.95
N PHE A 673 -0.54 42.92 -36.77
CA PHE A 673 -0.67 43.70 -35.54
C PHE A 673 0.21 43.10 -34.44
N SER A 674 0.98 44.01 -33.86
CA SER A 674 2.08 43.85 -32.92
C SER A 674 1.64 44.14 -31.48
N GLN A 675 2.57 43.87 -30.55
CA GLN A 675 2.73 44.42 -29.20
C GLN A 675 2.03 43.71 -28.02
N ILE A 676 2.83 42.88 -27.33
CA ILE A 676 2.83 42.81 -25.86
C ILE A 676 4.27 43.20 -25.42
N PRO A 677 4.47 44.09 -24.43
CA PRO A 677 5.80 44.58 -24.07
C PRO A 677 6.61 43.57 -23.26
N GLU A 678 7.91 43.47 -23.58
CA GLU A 678 8.94 42.84 -22.76
C GLU A 678 9.36 43.77 -21.60
N GLN A 679 9.56 43.20 -20.41
CA GLN A 679 10.45 43.77 -19.40
C GLN A 679 11.30 42.67 -18.75
N ASP A 680 12.59 42.74 -19.05
CA ASP A 680 13.79 42.51 -18.25
C ASP A 680 13.90 41.27 -17.33
N TYR A 681 14.61 40.26 -17.84
CA TYR A 681 15.54 39.46 -17.02
C TYR A 681 16.95 39.54 -17.61
N TYR A 682 17.87 40.09 -16.84
CA TYR A 682 19.31 40.00 -17.06
C TYR A 682 19.77 38.55 -16.89
N SER A 683 20.25 37.92 -17.94
CA SER A 683 21.19 36.80 -17.83
C SER A 683 22.26 36.93 -18.92
N GLN A 684 23.48 37.24 -18.49
CA GLN A 684 24.69 37.16 -19.30
C GLN A 684 24.91 35.70 -19.70
N ILE A 685 24.78 35.40 -21.00
CA ILE A 685 25.47 34.35 -21.78
C ILE A 685 24.99 34.53 -23.23
N GLU A 686 25.92 34.64 -24.19
CA GLU A 686 25.61 34.81 -25.62
C GLU A 686 24.83 33.60 -26.19
N PRO A 687 23.73 33.81 -26.95
CA PRO A 687 23.03 32.72 -27.62
C PRO A 687 23.74 32.33 -28.92
N VAL A 688 24.22 31.09 -29.01
CA VAL A 688 24.60 30.48 -30.28
C VAL A 688 23.32 30.18 -31.07
N ASN A 689 23.06 31.00 -32.08
CA ASN A 689 21.95 30.87 -33.02
C ASN A 689 22.16 29.69 -33.97
N VAL A 690 21.39 28.61 -33.82
CA VAL A 690 21.09 27.70 -34.94
C VAL A 690 19.58 27.47 -34.97
N SER A 691 18.89 28.16 -35.88
CA SER A 691 17.46 28.00 -36.09
C SER A 691 17.17 26.85 -37.06
N PHE A 692 16.71 25.73 -36.53
CA PHE A 692 16.18 24.61 -37.32
C PHE A 692 14.71 24.87 -37.67
N LYS A 693 14.29 24.49 -38.89
CA LYS A 693 12.90 24.57 -39.34
C LYS A 693 12.35 23.19 -39.67
N VAL A 694 11.02 23.03 -39.56
CA VAL A 694 10.34 21.84 -40.05
C VAL A 694 10.61 21.68 -41.54
N GLY A 695 11.05 20.49 -41.95
CA GLY A 695 11.46 20.18 -43.30
C GLY A 695 12.98 20.17 -43.53
N ASP A 696 13.78 20.71 -42.62
CA ASP A 696 15.24 20.69 -42.74
C ASP A 696 15.80 19.26 -42.73
N ILE A 697 16.81 19.04 -43.56
CA ILE A 697 17.61 17.82 -43.58
C ILE A 697 18.79 18.03 -42.64
N ILE A 698 18.96 17.10 -41.71
CA ILE A 698 20.00 17.15 -40.69
C ILE A 698 20.79 15.85 -40.66
N LYS A 699 22.00 15.90 -40.11
CA LYS A 699 22.84 14.76 -39.77
C LYS A 699 22.99 14.67 -38.26
N HIS A 700 22.67 13.51 -37.67
CA HIS A 700 22.93 13.20 -36.27
C HIS A 700 24.15 12.27 -36.15
N PRO A 701 25.08 12.51 -35.20
CA PRO A 701 26.31 11.72 -35.06
C PRO A 701 26.10 10.20 -34.95
N HIS A 702 25.01 9.77 -34.30
CA HIS A 702 24.70 8.35 -34.10
C HIS A 702 23.63 7.79 -35.04
N PHE A 703 22.76 8.64 -35.59
CA PHE A 703 21.55 8.18 -36.29
C PHE A 703 21.59 8.48 -37.79
N GLY A 704 22.63 9.20 -38.25
CA GLY A 704 22.83 9.52 -39.65
C GLY A 704 21.87 10.61 -40.14
N LYS A 705 21.55 10.57 -41.43
CA LYS A 705 20.73 11.58 -42.10
C LYS A 705 19.25 11.43 -41.71
N GLY A 706 18.58 12.54 -41.46
CA GLY A 706 17.16 12.57 -41.13
C GLY A 706 16.50 13.90 -41.45
N LYS A 707 15.16 13.91 -41.51
CA LYS A 707 14.35 15.09 -41.81
C LYS A 707 13.52 15.50 -40.61
N ILE A 708 13.52 16.79 -40.27
CA ILE A 708 12.68 17.35 -39.19
C ILE A 708 11.22 17.35 -39.65
N MET A 709 10.36 16.65 -38.91
CA MET A 709 8.93 16.52 -39.20
C MET A 709 8.07 17.47 -38.36
N HIS A 710 8.43 17.67 -37.09
CA HIS A 710 7.75 18.59 -36.17
C HIS A 710 8.74 19.23 -35.19
N LEU A 711 8.47 20.47 -34.79
CA LEU A 711 9.19 21.20 -33.74
C LEU A 711 8.18 21.62 -32.68
N ASN A 712 8.46 21.32 -31.41
CA ASN A 712 7.62 21.68 -30.27
C ASN A 712 8.49 22.26 -29.13
N GLY A 713 8.10 23.42 -28.60
CA GLY A 713 8.81 24.12 -27.52
C GLY A 713 9.40 25.46 -27.96
N VAL A 714 10.06 26.17 -27.03
CA VAL A 714 10.72 27.46 -27.27
C VAL A 714 12.07 27.46 -26.55
N GLY A 715 13.10 28.05 -27.15
CA GLY A 715 14.45 28.15 -26.57
C GLY A 715 15.12 26.79 -26.33
N LYS A 716 15.71 26.61 -25.14
CA LYS A 716 16.48 25.40 -24.77
C LYS A 716 15.67 24.11 -24.69
N GLN A 717 14.35 24.21 -24.52
CA GLN A 717 13.45 23.05 -24.47
C GLN A 717 12.88 22.65 -25.84
N LEU A 718 13.38 23.22 -26.94
CA LEU A 718 12.92 22.91 -28.29
C LEU A 718 13.20 21.43 -28.63
N LYS A 719 12.13 20.65 -28.80
CA LYS A 719 12.16 19.24 -29.19
C LYS A 719 11.82 19.11 -30.68
N ALA A 720 12.54 18.26 -31.39
CA ALA A 720 12.32 17.93 -32.78
C ALA A 720 11.93 16.45 -32.93
N VAL A 721 10.88 16.20 -33.70
CA VAL A 721 10.58 14.86 -34.23
C VAL A 721 11.32 14.71 -35.55
N ILE A 722 12.32 13.84 -35.61
CA ILE A 722 13.18 13.63 -36.78
C ILE A 722 12.96 12.23 -37.33
N LYS A 723 12.69 12.14 -38.63
CA LYS A 723 12.64 10.86 -39.35
C LYS A 723 14.02 10.56 -39.91
N PHE A 724 14.73 9.61 -39.32
CA PHE A 724 16.04 9.14 -39.80
C PHE A 724 15.87 8.03 -40.83
N ASP A 725 16.73 8.03 -41.85
CA ASP A 725 16.69 7.06 -42.95
C ASP A 725 16.95 5.62 -42.46
N SER A 726 17.72 5.46 -41.38
CA SER A 726 18.20 4.17 -40.87
C SER A 726 17.33 3.54 -39.77
N ILE A 727 16.63 4.35 -38.96
CA ILE A 727 16.00 3.90 -37.70
C ILE A 727 14.58 4.46 -37.48
N GLY A 728 14.02 5.20 -38.44
CA GLY A 728 12.68 5.76 -38.34
C GLY A 728 12.59 7.03 -37.47
N ASN A 729 11.43 7.25 -36.84
CA ASN A 729 11.15 8.50 -36.13
C ASN A 729 11.78 8.52 -34.72
N LYS A 730 12.46 9.61 -34.36
CA LYS A 730 13.02 9.86 -33.03
C LYS A 730 12.70 11.28 -32.55
N ASN A 731 12.37 11.39 -31.27
CA ASN A 731 12.14 12.66 -30.60
C ASN A 731 13.42 13.07 -29.88
N LEU A 732 14.04 14.17 -30.32
CA LEU A 732 15.32 14.66 -29.78
C LEU A 732 15.18 16.10 -29.29
N MET A 733 15.86 16.42 -28.19
CA MET A 733 15.97 17.79 -27.71
C MET A 733 17.15 18.46 -28.42
N LEU A 734 16.90 19.55 -29.14
CA LEU A 734 17.86 20.10 -30.09
C LEU A 734 19.16 20.60 -29.43
N GLU A 735 19.09 21.07 -28.17
CA GLU A 735 20.25 21.49 -27.38
C GLU A 735 21.28 20.37 -27.18
N TYR A 736 20.85 19.11 -27.09
CA TYR A 736 21.71 17.97 -26.81
C TYR A 736 21.97 17.08 -28.04
N ALA A 737 21.22 17.28 -29.12
CA ALA A 737 21.23 16.40 -30.29
C ALA A 737 22.43 16.62 -31.24
N LYS A 738 23.24 17.67 -31.03
CA LYS A 738 24.43 18.01 -31.84
C LYS A 738 24.19 17.82 -33.35
N LEU A 739 23.10 18.39 -33.85
CA LEU A 739 22.68 18.21 -35.24
C LEU A 739 23.43 19.17 -36.16
N GLU A 740 23.87 18.66 -37.31
CA GLU A 740 24.41 19.47 -38.39
C GLU A 740 23.36 19.57 -39.51
N LYS A 741 23.09 20.78 -40.00
CA LYS A 741 22.20 20.99 -41.15
C LYS A 741 22.94 20.64 -42.44
N ILE A 742 22.31 19.88 -43.33
CA ILE A 742 22.85 19.47 -44.65
C ILE A 742 22.16 20.24 -45.76
#